data_AF-A0A4R4NU78-F1
#
_entry.id   AF-A0A4R4NU78-F1
#
_cell.length_a   1.000
_cell.length_b   1.000
_cell.length_c   1.000
_cell.angle_alpha   90.00
_cell.angle_beta   90.00
_cell.angle_gamma   90.00
#
_symmetry.space_group_name_H-M   'P 1'
#
loop_
_entity.id
_entity.type
_entity.pdbx_description
1 polymer ?
#
loop_
_entity_poly.entity_id
_entity_poly.type
_entity_poly.pdbx_seq_one_letter_code
_entity_poly.pdbx_strand_id
1 'polypeptide(L)'
;MAGTVDFTRADVEAALGRSPWRRRDAFTDEIDPESMAGTAAAYARAAAEAGEAGELAEAATRAGEEAGRLNGEAVVDGTERIDATARGLQGNGADLDRVTGLLVRAMNRALDAVDEVNALIDGPTGLDAYHTDQLEQARRELASTPLLEAGGYGGYGDDALPGSGAGGALSRPALIRLRHLTAVVDRARATSREMGEAIAQYRRRLAEYGTELDDLDYDVVDGPLGLWTTSGMARFAADGISRELASGRPDPEALRRHTETLAAIGRQLYDPLTGRPLSGARLDDGQLAYLEGFYARLDARELAALGDLAGGPLALDPARRAPLTDALTRVADGLVMLTDPAVGGAQDRLPAAALAYLGANDEPELPPRDTAGLGRERFEDFGRLMDAAAHRPSAELERELRTQRAVVALWAVDEAGGAEREAALRDAFAEMDPGSRASFWSAHRESLTDAGLLSAPPDRRYDEGAGPYDVAEPLVRDYALQAELEAGATVAEAFGYEDAAQLLDHYLDGSGSRLDVDVDGMLQDSTVVGRAVDAAVSARRDEWTREATEAFRESGGRPVAFPVRSGAQGFEFDDANWRLAMGHAELDVAGVVTVEPGPTGRPEARLDYQVNVWDRYNWDDDKVAKIGWMTFDNADIGRLHSTGLAQDYDVRGRSSVRHTPLPVD
;
A
#
# COMPACT_ATOMS: atom_id res chain seq x y z
N MET A 1 39.76 36.80 28.50
CA MET A 1 40.32 35.77 27.60
C MET A 1 40.68 36.44 26.29
N ALA A 2 41.95 36.42 25.89
CA ALA A 2 42.35 36.94 24.58
C ALA A 2 41.64 36.10 23.50
N GLY A 3 40.76 36.73 22.72
CA GLY A 3 40.02 36.03 21.66
C GLY A 3 40.99 35.48 20.63
N THR A 4 40.92 34.18 20.33
CA THR A 4 41.74 33.54 19.30
C THR A 4 41.08 33.70 17.93
N VAL A 5 41.90 33.86 16.88
CA VAL A 5 41.42 33.86 15.48
C VAL A 5 41.37 32.46 14.87
N ASP A 6 41.90 31.46 15.58
CA ASP A 6 42.01 30.08 15.10
C ASP A 6 40.66 29.35 15.14
N PHE A 7 40.22 28.81 14.01
CA PHE A 7 39.07 27.92 13.90
C PHE A 7 39.49 26.58 13.28
N THR A 8 38.69 25.55 13.51
CA THR A 8 38.92 24.16 13.13
C THR A 8 37.96 23.71 12.03
N ARG A 9 38.21 22.54 11.43
CA ARG A 9 37.21 21.88 10.56
C ARG A 9 35.86 21.72 11.26
N ALA A 10 35.86 21.34 12.54
CA ALA A 10 34.64 21.20 13.32
C ALA A 10 33.87 22.53 13.48
N ASP A 11 34.56 23.66 13.60
CA ASP A 11 33.93 24.99 13.61
C ASP A 11 33.24 25.29 12.26
N VAL A 12 33.89 24.94 11.14
CA VAL A 12 33.32 25.09 9.79
C VAL A 12 32.09 24.20 9.62
N GLU A 13 32.18 22.93 10.00
CA GLU A 13 31.04 21.99 9.89
C GLU A 13 29.86 22.42 10.76
N ALA A 14 30.13 22.87 11.99
CA ALA A 14 29.10 23.38 12.89
C ALA A 14 28.41 24.62 12.33
N ALA A 15 29.17 25.54 11.72
CA ALA A 15 28.62 26.74 11.10
C ALA A 15 27.88 26.46 9.77
N LEU A 16 28.32 25.46 9.01
CA LEU A 16 27.71 25.06 7.74
C LEU A 16 26.43 24.22 7.94
N GLY A 17 26.34 23.48 9.05
CA GLY A 17 25.29 22.47 9.27
C GLY A 17 25.46 21.24 8.38
N ARG A 18 26.65 21.02 7.80
CA ARG A 18 27.00 19.88 6.95
C ARG A 18 28.46 19.50 7.18
N SER A 19 28.78 18.23 6.95
CA SER A 19 30.13 17.68 7.12
C SER A 19 30.76 17.24 5.80
N PRO A 20 31.35 18.15 5.00
CA PRO A 20 31.98 17.81 3.72
C PRO A 20 33.13 16.81 3.88
N TRP A 21 33.95 16.91 4.94
CA TRP A 21 35.04 15.96 5.18
C TRP A 21 34.51 14.56 5.50
N ARG A 22 33.53 14.44 6.40
CA ARG A 22 32.89 13.14 6.68
C ARG A 22 32.21 12.54 5.46
N ARG A 23 31.66 13.40 4.57
CA ARG A 23 31.04 12.94 3.32
C ARG A 23 32.08 12.37 2.36
N ARG A 24 33.25 13.00 2.22
CA ARG A 24 34.39 12.45 1.45
C ARG A 24 34.80 11.09 2.00
N ASP A 25 35.02 11.01 3.32
CA ASP A 25 35.48 9.78 3.98
C ASP A 25 34.47 8.65 3.76
N ALA A 26 33.19 8.90 4.06
CA ALA A 26 32.13 7.91 3.86
C ALA A 26 31.95 7.46 2.40
N PHE A 27 32.22 8.34 1.43
CA PHE A 27 32.18 7.97 0.00
C PHE A 27 33.42 7.18 -0.43
N THR A 28 34.58 7.49 0.13
CA THR A 28 35.83 6.77 -0.18
C THR A 28 35.81 5.38 0.45
N ASP A 29 35.31 5.26 1.68
CA ASP A 29 35.13 3.98 2.38
C ASP A 29 34.11 3.06 1.69
N GLU A 30 33.23 3.61 0.85
CA GLU A 30 32.26 2.87 0.02
C GLU A 30 32.94 2.11 -1.14
N ILE A 31 34.14 2.53 -1.55
CA ILE A 31 34.80 2.04 -2.76
C ILE A 31 36.07 1.28 -2.37
N ASP A 32 36.14 0.00 -2.72
CA ASP A 32 37.30 -0.87 -2.52
C ASP A 32 37.91 -1.27 -3.87
N PRO A 33 38.87 -0.49 -4.42
CA PRO A 33 39.48 -0.79 -5.71
C PRO A 33 40.20 -2.14 -5.77
N GLU A 34 40.69 -2.66 -4.63
CA GLU A 34 41.42 -3.92 -4.59
C GLU A 34 40.45 -5.09 -4.80
N SER A 35 39.32 -5.09 -4.06
CA SER A 35 38.24 -6.06 -4.31
C SER A 35 37.72 -5.95 -5.73
N MET A 36 37.62 -4.72 -6.27
CA MET A 36 37.18 -4.49 -7.65
C MET A 36 38.10 -5.10 -8.70
N ALA A 37 39.41 -4.87 -8.57
CA ALA A 37 40.39 -5.45 -9.48
C ALA A 37 40.42 -6.97 -9.37
N GLY A 38 40.33 -7.52 -8.15
CA GLY A 38 40.31 -8.97 -7.92
C GLY A 38 39.13 -9.65 -8.62
N THR A 39 37.97 -9.02 -8.57
CA THR A 39 36.73 -9.48 -9.22
C THR A 39 36.80 -9.43 -10.72
N ALA A 40 37.18 -8.27 -11.29
CA ALA A 40 37.29 -8.13 -12.73
C ALA A 40 38.31 -9.14 -13.29
N ALA A 41 39.40 -9.40 -12.56
CA ALA A 41 40.37 -10.42 -12.92
C ALA A 41 39.81 -11.85 -12.82
N ALA A 42 38.90 -12.15 -11.89
CA ALA A 42 38.24 -13.45 -11.80
C ALA A 42 37.31 -13.69 -12.99
N TYR A 43 36.49 -12.71 -13.36
CA TYR A 43 35.62 -12.79 -14.54
C TYR A 43 36.41 -12.88 -15.85
N ALA A 44 37.51 -12.11 -15.98
CA ALA A 44 38.39 -12.22 -17.14
C ALA A 44 38.98 -13.63 -17.30
N ARG A 45 39.37 -14.28 -16.18
CA ARG A 45 39.84 -15.67 -16.21
C ARG A 45 38.72 -16.63 -16.61
N ALA A 46 37.53 -16.48 -16.03
CA ALA A 46 36.37 -17.31 -16.37
C ALA A 46 35.99 -17.18 -17.86
N ALA A 47 36.05 -15.98 -18.43
CA ALA A 47 35.78 -15.74 -19.85
C ALA A 47 36.80 -16.47 -20.74
N ALA A 48 38.10 -16.37 -20.42
CA ALA A 48 39.14 -17.08 -21.14
C ALA A 48 38.98 -18.61 -21.05
N GLU A 49 38.69 -19.14 -19.86
CA GLU A 49 38.45 -20.57 -19.65
C GLU A 49 37.21 -21.07 -20.41
N ALA A 50 36.12 -20.28 -20.45
CA ALA A 50 34.92 -20.59 -21.22
C ALA A 50 35.19 -20.59 -22.74
N GLY A 51 36.01 -19.65 -23.23
CA GLY A 51 36.46 -19.61 -24.62
C GLY A 51 37.25 -20.86 -25.00
N GLU A 52 38.25 -21.22 -24.19
CA GLU A 52 39.07 -22.43 -24.40
C GLU A 52 38.22 -23.71 -24.36
N ALA A 53 37.27 -23.80 -23.42
CA ALA A 53 36.33 -24.93 -23.35
C ALA A 53 35.44 -25.01 -24.59
N GLY A 54 35.00 -23.87 -25.11
CA GLY A 54 34.21 -23.77 -26.35
C GLY A 54 34.98 -24.26 -27.57
N GLU A 55 36.22 -23.79 -27.76
CA GLU A 55 37.10 -24.23 -28.85
C GLU A 55 37.36 -25.74 -28.78
N LEU A 56 37.62 -26.27 -27.59
CA LEU A 56 37.82 -27.70 -27.38
C LEU A 56 36.55 -28.52 -27.71
N ALA A 57 35.39 -28.05 -27.26
CA ALA A 57 34.12 -28.71 -27.54
C ALA A 57 33.76 -28.69 -29.03
N GLU A 58 34.07 -27.60 -29.73
CA GLU A 58 33.93 -27.51 -31.19
C GLU A 58 34.86 -28.50 -31.90
N ALA A 59 36.14 -28.54 -31.53
CA ALA A 59 37.10 -29.48 -32.09
C ALA A 59 36.68 -30.94 -31.86
N ALA A 60 36.25 -31.28 -30.64
CA ALA A 60 35.72 -32.59 -30.31
C ALA A 60 34.44 -32.92 -31.10
N THR A 61 33.59 -31.92 -31.33
CA THR A 61 32.34 -32.11 -32.08
C THR A 61 32.61 -32.43 -33.54
N ARG A 62 33.48 -31.68 -34.21
CA ARG A 62 33.89 -31.92 -35.60
C ARG A 62 34.57 -33.28 -35.76
N ALA A 63 35.45 -33.65 -34.82
CA ALA A 63 36.08 -34.98 -34.83
C ALA A 63 35.04 -36.11 -34.68
N GLY A 64 34.02 -35.92 -33.83
CA GLY A 64 32.92 -36.87 -33.66
C GLY A 64 32.03 -36.99 -34.90
N GLU A 65 31.74 -35.88 -35.59
CA GLU A 65 31.00 -35.89 -36.86
C GLU A 65 31.78 -36.65 -37.95
N GLU A 66 33.09 -36.44 -38.04
CA GLU A 66 33.95 -37.12 -39.00
C GLU A 66 34.03 -38.63 -38.73
N ALA A 67 34.20 -39.02 -37.47
CA ALA A 67 34.23 -40.43 -37.07
C ALA A 67 32.87 -41.12 -37.17
N GLY A 68 31.77 -40.37 -37.04
CA GLY A 68 30.39 -40.86 -36.99
C GLY A 68 29.65 -40.85 -38.33
N ARG A 69 30.34 -40.79 -39.48
CA ARG A 69 29.68 -40.79 -40.79
C ARG A 69 29.23 -42.20 -41.19
N LEU A 70 27.95 -42.37 -41.49
CA LEU A 70 27.41 -43.58 -42.10
C LEU A 70 27.03 -43.26 -43.55
N ASN A 71 27.66 -43.93 -44.53
CA ASN A 71 27.45 -43.68 -45.96
C ASN A 71 27.75 -42.23 -46.42
N GLY A 72 28.65 -41.52 -45.72
CA GLY A 72 29.04 -40.13 -46.06
C GLY A 72 28.21 -39.05 -45.38
N GLU A 73 27.05 -39.41 -44.79
CA GLU A 73 26.22 -38.53 -43.99
C GLU A 73 26.59 -38.65 -42.50
N ALA A 74 26.68 -37.52 -41.81
CA ALA A 74 26.96 -37.48 -40.37
C ALA A 74 25.71 -37.96 -39.60
N VAL A 75 25.89 -38.87 -38.64
CA VAL A 75 24.80 -39.37 -37.79
C VAL A 75 24.45 -38.38 -36.67
N VAL A 76 25.29 -37.37 -36.44
CA VAL A 76 25.13 -36.34 -35.41
C VAL A 76 25.11 -34.97 -36.08
N ASP A 77 24.18 -34.10 -35.66
CA ASP A 77 24.19 -32.68 -36.02
C ASP A 77 25.19 -31.94 -35.12
N GLY A 78 26.42 -31.75 -35.61
CA GLY A 78 27.44 -31.03 -34.86
C GLY A 78 27.23 -29.53 -34.84
N THR A 79 26.47 -28.95 -35.78
CA THR A 79 26.16 -27.51 -35.74
C THR A 79 25.27 -27.21 -34.56
N GLU A 80 24.18 -27.97 -34.41
CA GLU A 80 23.27 -27.81 -33.26
C GLU A 80 24.00 -28.05 -31.93
N ARG A 81 24.91 -29.03 -31.89
CA ARG A 81 25.70 -29.32 -30.68
C ARG A 81 26.69 -28.20 -30.35
N ILE A 82 27.40 -27.66 -31.33
CA ILE A 82 28.31 -26.51 -31.14
C ILE A 82 27.53 -25.31 -30.62
N ASP A 83 26.38 -25.00 -31.23
CA ASP A 83 25.55 -23.88 -30.81
C ASP A 83 24.97 -24.09 -29.40
N ALA A 84 24.57 -25.32 -29.06
CA ALA A 84 24.10 -25.66 -27.72
C ALA A 84 25.21 -25.53 -26.67
N THR A 85 26.43 -25.99 -26.98
CA THR A 85 27.58 -25.80 -26.08
C THR A 85 27.95 -24.33 -25.95
N ALA A 86 27.97 -23.57 -27.05
CA ALA A 86 28.25 -22.14 -27.02
C ALA A 86 27.23 -21.38 -26.16
N ARG A 87 25.94 -21.69 -26.26
CA ARG A 87 24.91 -21.15 -25.36
C ARG A 87 25.14 -21.52 -23.90
N GLY A 88 25.50 -22.78 -23.63
CA GLY A 88 25.80 -23.25 -22.27
C GLY A 88 27.06 -22.62 -21.66
N LEU A 89 27.99 -22.18 -22.49
CA LEU A 89 29.22 -21.46 -22.10
C LEU A 89 29.08 -19.93 -22.26
N GLN A 90 27.86 -19.40 -22.23
CA GLN A 90 27.57 -17.96 -22.32
C GLN A 90 28.24 -17.30 -23.54
N GLY A 91 28.00 -17.89 -24.71
CA GLY A 91 28.60 -17.46 -25.98
C GLY A 91 30.09 -17.79 -26.09
N ASN A 92 30.54 -18.92 -25.54
CA ASN A 92 31.97 -19.28 -25.43
C ASN A 92 32.79 -18.18 -24.73
N GLY A 93 32.26 -17.65 -23.61
CA GLY A 93 32.90 -16.58 -22.85
C GLY A 93 32.66 -15.17 -23.37
N ALA A 94 31.99 -14.96 -24.51
CA ALA A 94 31.75 -13.63 -25.06
C ALA A 94 30.87 -12.75 -24.15
N ASP A 95 29.91 -13.35 -23.42
CA ASP A 95 29.09 -12.60 -22.47
C ASP A 95 29.87 -12.28 -21.19
N LEU A 96 30.71 -13.21 -20.72
CA LEU A 96 31.63 -12.99 -19.59
C LEU A 96 32.67 -11.90 -19.89
N ASP A 97 33.14 -11.80 -21.14
CA ASP A 97 34.02 -10.72 -21.60
C ASP A 97 33.28 -9.37 -21.56
N ARG A 98 32.01 -9.33 -21.97
CA ARG A 98 31.17 -8.13 -21.88
C ARG A 98 30.96 -7.70 -20.43
N VAL A 99 30.64 -8.65 -19.55
CA VAL A 99 30.56 -8.44 -18.09
C VAL A 99 31.87 -7.88 -17.57
N THR A 100 33.00 -8.51 -17.88
CA THR A 100 34.33 -8.04 -17.46
C THR A 100 34.58 -6.60 -17.90
N GLY A 101 34.26 -6.27 -19.16
CA GLY A 101 34.35 -4.92 -19.69
C GLY A 101 33.51 -3.90 -18.92
N LEU A 102 32.28 -4.27 -18.53
CA LEU A 102 31.40 -3.45 -17.69
C LEU A 102 31.96 -3.25 -16.28
N LEU A 103 32.45 -4.30 -15.63
CA LEU A 103 33.05 -4.22 -14.30
C LEU A 103 34.30 -3.32 -14.29
N VAL A 104 35.15 -3.41 -15.31
CA VAL A 104 36.32 -2.51 -15.47
C VAL A 104 35.88 -1.06 -15.68
N ARG A 105 34.82 -0.82 -16.47
CA ARG A 105 34.26 0.53 -16.64
C ARG A 105 33.67 1.08 -15.34
N ALA A 106 33.00 0.25 -14.55
CA ALA A 106 32.47 0.62 -13.24
C ALA A 106 33.62 0.97 -12.27
N MET A 107 34.68 0.16 -12.24
CA MET A 107 35.88 0.39 -11.44
C MET A 107 36.60 1.68 -11.79
N ASN A 108 36.88 1.92 -13.07
CA ASN A 108 37.52 3.16 -13.47
C ASN A 108 36.65 4.37 -13.11
N ARG A 109 35.33 4.27 -13.29
CA ARG A 109 34.42 5.36 -12.93
C ARG A 109 34.38 5.62 -11.42
N ALA A 110 34.50 4.58 -10.60
CA ALA A 110 34.60 4.68 -9.14
C ALA A 110 35.90 5.37 -8.72
N LEU A 111 37.04 4.93 -9.27
CA LEU A 111 38.35 5.54 -9.05
C LEU A 111 38.38 7.02 -9.46
N ASP A 112 37.87 7.34 -10.65
CA ASP A 112 37.77 8.72 -11.14
C ASP A 112 36.92 9.60 -10.19
N ALA A 113 35.83 9.05 -9.65
CA ALA A 113 34.97 9.77 -8.71
C ALA A 113 35.66 9.99 -7.36
N VAL A 114 36.41 9.01 -6.86
CA VAL A 114 37.21 9.15 -5.62
C VAL A 114 38.27 10.22 -5.80
N ASP A 115 39.00 10.21 -6.92
CA ASP A 115 40.01 11.20 -7.24
C ASP A 115 39.42 12.61 -7.36
N GLU A 116 38.26 12.75 -8.01
CA GLU A 116 37.54 14.02 -8.12
C GLU A 116 37.11 14.55 -6.74
N VAL A 117 36.50 13.70 -5.91
CA VAL A 117 36.04 14.06 -4.56
C VAL A 117 37.21 14.38 -3.63
N ASN A 118 38.31 13.64 -3.70
CA ASN A 118 39.54 13.92 -2.95
C ASN A 118 40.20 15.22 -3.40
N ALA A 119 40.26 15.49 -4.71
CA ALA A 119 40.81 16.74 -5.23
C ALA A 119 40.05 17.99 -4.73
N LEU A 120 38.73 17.87 -4.51
CA LEU A 120 37.91 18.95 -3.96
C LEU A 120 38.24 19.26 -2.49
N ILE A 121 38.75 18.30 -1.72
CA ILE A 121 39.10 18.47 -0.30
C ILE A 121 40.61 18.69 -0.12
N ASP A 122 41.41 17.73 -0.56
CA ASP A 122 42.86 17.64 -0.31
C ASP A 122 43.71 18.21 -1.45
N GLY A 123 43.10 18.58 -2.58
CA GLY A 123 43.81 19.13 -3.73
C GLY A 123 44.49 20.48 -3.46
N PRO A 124 45.41 20.93 -4.34
CA PRO A 124 46.13 22.20 -4.17
C PRO A 124 45.22 23.44 -4.04
N THR A 125 44.01 23.36 -4.63
CA THR A 125 42.95 24.38 -4.55
C THR A 125 41.72 23.87 -3.80
N GLY A 126 41.89 22.77 -3.05
CA GLY A 126 40.86 22.08 -2.28
C GLY A 126 40.50 22.83 -1.00
N LEU A 127 39.48 22.33 -0.32
CA LEU A 127 38.95 22.95 0.89
C LEU A 127 39.99 23.04 2.03
N ASP A 128 40.87 22.05 2.18
CA ASP A 128 41.89 22.05 3.24
C ASP A 128 42.99 23.10 3.00
N ALA A 129 43.44 23.23 1.76
CA ALA A 129 44.38 24.28 1.36
C ALA A 129 43.76 25.67 1.60
N TYR A 130 42.49 25.86 1.21
CA TYR A 130 41.77 27.11 1.43
C TYR A 130 41.56 27.42 2.92
N HIS A 131 41.17 26.43 3.73
CA HIS A 131 41.04 26.57 5.18
C HIS A 131 42.37 27.00 5.82
N THR A 132 43.47 26.39 5.41
CA THR A 132 44.81 26.69 5.92
C THR A 132 45.25 28.12 5.54
N ASP A 133 45.05 28.53 4.30
CA ASP A 133 45.35 29.89 3.84
C ASP A 133 44.51 30.94 4.60
N GLN A 134 43.22 30.70 4.82
CA GLN A 134 42.37 31.61 5.58
C GLN A 134 42.79 31.73 7.05
N LEU A 135 43.27 30.64 7.68
CA LEU A 135 43.86 30.69 9.02
C LEU A 135 45.14 31.53 9.06
N GLU A 136 46.03 31.35 8.08
CA GLU A 136 47.26 32.15 7.99
C GLU A 136 46.97 33.62 7.72
N GLN A 137 45.99 33.93 6.86
CA GLN A 137 45.53 35.30 6.63
C GLN A 137 44.95 35.93 7.89
N ALA A 138 44.10 35.20 8.62
CA ALA A 138 43.53 35.67 9.89
C ALA A 138 44.63 36.01 10.93
N ARG A 139 45.65 35.14 11.03
CA ARG A 139 46.81 35.35 11.91
C ARG A 139 47.65 36.55 11.47
N ARG A 140 47.91 36.69 10.17
CA ARG A 140 48.63 37.84 9.59
C ARG A 140 47.90 39.15 9.86
N GLU A 141 46.58 39.20 9.69
CA GLU A 141 45.80 40.42 9.93
C GLU A 141 45.74 40.80 11.42
N LEU A 142 45.68 39.81 12.31
CA LEU A 142 45.79 40.06 13.74
C LEU A 142 47.18 40.67 14.06
N ALA A 143 48.25 40.13 13.46
CA ALA A 143 49.63 40.57 13.67
C ALA A 143 50.00 41.89 12.97
N SER A 144 49.42 42.21 11.81
CA SER A 144 49.76 43.39 10.97
C SER A 144 49.23 44.71 11.52
N THR A 145 48.80 44.74 12.77
CA THR A 145 48.32 45.95 13.42
C THR A 145 49.52 46.72 13.96
N PRO A 146 49.70 47.99 13.58
CA PRO A 146 50.67 48.81 14.28
C PRO A 146 50.25 48.94 15.74
N LEU A 147 51.22 48.82 16.64
CA LEU A 147 51.19 49.43 17.96
C LEU A 147 50.89 50.93 17.80
N LEU A 148 49.61 51.32 17.71
CA LEU A 148 49.18 52.68 17.98
C LEU A 148 48.91 52.83 19.48
N GLU A 149 49.97 52.54 20.26
CA GLU A 149 50.20 53.08 21.59
C GLU A 149 51.71 53.32 21.74
N ALA A 150 52.22 54.33 21.03
CA ALA A 150 53.43 55.07 21.41
C ALA A 150 53.60 56.32 20.52
N GLY A 151 52.73 57.32 20.69
CA GLY A 151 52.90 58.62 20.03
C GLY A 151 51.74 59.55 20.32
N GLY A 152 51.83 60.33 21.39
CA GLY A 152 50.75 61.15 21.90
C GLY A 152 50.29 62.29 20.99
N TYR A 153 48.98 62.49 20.96
CA TYR A 153 48.26 63.76 20.79
C TYR A 153 46.94 63.51 21.55
N GLY A 154 46.67 64.06 22.73
CA GLY A 154 46.78 65.47 23.06
C GLY A 154 45.45 66.18 22.79
N GLY A 155 44.40 65.79 23.53
CA GLY A 155 43.17 66.57 23.75
C GLY A 155 42.19 66.68 22.58
N TYR A 156 40.97 66.15 22.74
CA TYR A 156 39.72 66.91 22.67
C TYR A 156 38.52 65.95 22.84
N GLY A 157 37.63 66.30 23.77
CA GLY A 157 36.19 66.08 23.61
C GLY A 157 35.67 64.67 23.85
N ASP A 158 35.50 64.36 25.13
CA ASP A 158 34.36 63.62 25.66
C ASP A 158 33.07 64.21 25.05
N ASP A 159 32.46 63.52 24.09
CA ASP A 159 31.06 63.71 23.71
C ASP A 159 30.39 62.35 23.53
N ALA A 160 29.53 62.08 24.50
CA ALA A 160 28.65 60.95 24.65
C ALA A 160 27.81 60.67 23.40
N LEU A 161 27.80 59.40 22.97
CA LEU A 161 26.59 58.78 22.42
C LEU A 161 26.02 57.81 23.46
N PRO A 162 24.94 58.18 24.18
CA PRO A 162 24.23 57.30 25.09
C PRO A 162 23.19 56.49 24.30
N GLY A 163 23.35 55.17 24.29
CA GLY A 163 22.44 54.24 23.63
C GLY A 163 22.80 52.77 23.86
N SER A 164 23.25 52.44 25.07
CA SER A 164 23.62 51.09 25.50
C SER A 164 22.37 50.27 25.86
N GLY A 165 21.71 49.74 24.84
CA GLY A 165 20.81 48.59 24.96
C GLY A 165 21.54 47.32 24.53
N ALA A 166 22.07 46.56 25.49
CA ALA A 166 22.35 45.11 25.45
C ALA A 166 22.93 44.44 24.17
N GLY A 167 23.64 45.16 23.31
CA GLY A 167 24.34 44.61 22.13
C GLY A 167 25.85 44.73 22.26
N GLY A 168 26.50 43.72 22.83
CA GLY A 168 27.96 43.73 23.03
C GLY A 168 28.70 43.76 21.69
N ALA A 169 29.47 44.82 21.43
CA ALA A 169 30.34 44.90 20.26
C ALA A 169 31.37 43.74 20.31
N LEU A 170 31.43 42.95 19.24
CA LEU A 170 32.38 41.84 19.13
C LEU A 170 33.82 42.36 19.20
N SER A 171 34.68 41.65 19.95
CA SER A 171 36.11 41.96 19.98
C SER A 171 36.74 41.86 18.59
N ARG A 172 37.81 42.61 18.31
CA ARG A 172 38.48 42.56 17.00
C ARG A 172 38.94 41.15 16.59
N PRO A 173 39.54 40.31 17.45
CA PRO A 173 39.84 38.92 17.09
C PRO A 173 38.59 38.11 16.73
N ALA A 174 37.45 38.37 17.40
CA ALA A 174 36.19 37.73 17.06
C ALA A 174 35.66 38.18 15.69
N LEU A 175 35.81 39.45 15.31
CA LEU A 175 35.46 39.93 13.96
C LEU A 175 36.35 39.32 12.87
N ILE A 176 37.67 39.26 13.10
CA ILE A 176 38.63 38.63 12.17
C ILE A 176 38.27 37.13 12.02
N ARG A 177 38.09 36.41 13.13
CA ARG A 177 37.67 35.01 13.13
C ARG A 177 36.39 34.83 12.34
N LEU A 178 35.34 35.61 12.64
CA LEU A 178 34.04 35.50 12.00
C LEU A 178 34.13 35.67 10.47
N ARG A 179 34.90 36.66 10.00
CA ARG A 179 35.05 36.92 8.56
C ARG A 179 35.74 35.75 7.84
N HIS A 180 36.88 35.28 8.36
CA HIS A 180 37.62 34.18 7.73
C HIS A 180 36.88 32.84 7.86
N LEU A 181 36.25 32.57 9.00
CA LEU A 181 35.37 31.41 9.17
C LEU A 181 34.23 31.43 8.15
N THR A 182 33.56 32.58 7.97
CA THR A 182 32.47 32.72 6.98
C THR A 182 32.98 32.45 5.56
N ALA A 183 34.16 32.96 5.20
CA ALA A 183 34.76 32.70 3.90
C ALA A 183 35.03 31.20 3.66
N VAL A 184 35.52 30.48 4.69
CA VAL A 184 35.72 29.03 4.60
C VAL A 184 34.40 28.26 4.57
N VAL A 185 33.39 28.67 5.33
CA VAL A 185 32.04 28.09 5.31
C VAL A 185 31.41 28.22 3.91
N ASP A 186 31.54 29.37 3.26
CA ASP A 186 31.02 29.58 1.91
C ASP A 186 31.73 28.70 0.87
N ARG A 187 33.06 28.57 0.96
CA ARG A 187 33.82 27.63 0.12
C ARG A 187 33.41 26.18 0.41
N ALA A 188 33.29 25.80 1.67
CA ALA A 188 32.85 24.47 2.09
C ALA A 188 31.44 24.13 1.57
N ARG A 189 30.53 25.12 1.51
CA ARG A 189 29.20 24.97 0.90
C ARG A 189 29.29 24.70 -0.60
N ALA A 190 30.15 25.41 -1.32
CA ALA A 190 30.38 25.17 -2.75
C ALA A 190 30.97 23.78 -2.99
N THR A 191 32.06 23.45 -2.28
CA THR A 191 32.71 22.13 -2.32
C THR A 191 31.73 21.01 -1.99
N SER A 192 30.87 21.17 -0.98
CA SER A 192 29.85 20.17 -0.64
C SER A 192 28.81 19.95 -1.75
N ARG A 193 28.51 20.96 -2.58
CA ARG A 193 27.62 20.80 -3.74
C ARG A 193 28.34 20.09 -4.89
N GLU A 194 29.56 20.53 -5.21
CA GLU A 194 30.41 19.93 -6.25
C GLU A 194 30.64 18.43 -5.97
N MET A 195 31.02 18.06 -4.74
CA MET A 195 31.14 16.65 -4.35
C MET A 195 29.81 15.89 -4.48
N GLY A 196 28.70 16.54 -4.13
CA GLY A 196 27.38 15.92 -4.25
C GLY A 196 27.00 15.59 -5.69
N GLU A 197 27.36 16.47 -6.62
CA GLU A 197 27.15 16.28 -8.06
C GLU A 197 28.05 15.18 -8.63
N ALA A 198 29.34 15.17 -8.29
CA ALA A 198 30.28 14.14 -8.70
C ALA A 198 29.83 12.73 -8.25
N ILE A 199 29.45 12.58 -6.97
CA ILE A 199 28.92 11.32 -6.42
C ILE A 199 27.60 10.93 -7.11
N ALA A 200 26.69 11.88 -7.36
CA ALA A 200 25.44 11.59 -8.04
C ALA A 200 25.65 11.14 -9.50
N GLN A 201 26.62 11.73 -10.20
CA GLN A 201 26.98 11.32 -11.57
C GLN A 201 27.60 9.91 -11.58
N TYR A 202 28.48 9.62 -10.61
CA TYR A 202 29.02 8.28 -10.39
C TYR A 202 27.89 7.25 -10.20
N ARG A 203 26.99 7.47 -9.25
CA ARG A 203 25.91 6.53 -8.93
C ARG A 203 24.92 6.35 -10.09
N ARG A 204 24.62 7.41 -10.84
CA ARG A 204 23.81 7.30 -12.07
C ARG A 204 24.46 6.36 -13.08
N ARG A 205 25.77 6.54 -13.31
CA ARG A 205 26.50 5.69 -14.26
C ARG A 205 26.61 4.25 -13.75
N LEU A 206 26.75 4.06 -12.45
CA LEU A 206 26.77 2.73 -11.84
C LEU A 206 25.41 2.02 -11.93
N ALA A 207 24.29 2.74 -11.79
CA ALA A 207 22.96 2.20 -12.03
C ALA A 207 22.77 1.80 -13.50
N GLU A 208 23.27 2.60 -14.46
CA GLU A 208 23.27 2.23 -15.88
C GLU A 208 24.07 0.96 -16.14
N TYR A 209 25.28 0.83 -15.55
CA TYR A 209 26.05 -0.41 -15.64
C TYR A 209 25.35 -1.59 -14.96
N GLY A 210 24.62 -1.35 -13.87
CA GLY A 210 23.83 -2.38 -13.21
C GLY A 210 22.76 -2.97 -14.14
N THR A 211 22.05 -2.12 -14.87
CA THR A 211 21.09 -2.57 -15.90
C THR A 211 21.77 -3.31 -17.06
N GLU A 212 22.90 -2.80 -17.58
CA GLU A 212 23.64 -3.50 -18.65
C GLU A 212 24.19 -4.86 -18.19
N LEU A 213 24.52 -5.01 -16.91
CA LEU A 213 24.94 -6.27 -16.31
C LEU A 213 23.74 -7.22 -16.12
N ASP A 214 22.60 -6.70 -15.67
CA ASP A 214 21.35 -7.46 -15.54
C ASP A 214 20.90 -8.07 -16.88
N ASP A 215 21.00 -7.31 -17.97
CA ASP A 215 20.70 -7.78 -19.33
C ASP A 215 21.61 -8.94 -19.79
N LEU A 216 22.75 -9.14 -19.12
CA LEU A 216 23.70 -10.23 -19.33
C LEU A 216 23.57 -11.35 -18.29
N ASP A 217 22.48 -11.37 -17.51
CA ASP A 217 22.21 -12.32 -16.43
C ASP A 217 23.29 -12.30 -15.33
N TYR A 218 23.94 -11.14 -15.14
CA TYR A 218 24.93 -10.95 -14.08
C TYR A 218 24.27 -10.45 -12.80
N ASP A 219 24.59 -11.11 -11.69
CA ASP A 219 24.13 -10.70 -10.38
C ASP A 219 24.95 -9.54 -9.80
N VAL A 220 24.37 -8.34 -9.83
CA VAL A 220 24.99 -7.11 -9.32
C VAL A 220 25.06 -7.04 -7.78
N VAL A 221 24.35 -7.92 -7.07
CA VAL A 221 24.25 -7.93 -5.61
C VAL A 221 25.25 -8.89 -4.99
N ASP A 222 25.37 -10.12 -5.52
CA ASP A 222 26.41 -11.09 -5.09
C ASP A 222 27.79 -10.79 -5.69
N GLY A 223 27.83 -9.76 -6.54
CA GLY A 223 29.05 -9.21 -7.08
C GLY A 223 29.99 -8.81 -5.93
N PRO A 224 31.23 -9.33 -5.87
CA PRO A 224 32.23 -9.01 -4.82
C PRO A 224 32.61 -7.52 -4.72
N LEU A 225 32.04 -6.66 -5.55
CA LEU A 225 32.25 -5.23 -5.51
C LEU A 225 31.40 -4.53 -4.45
N GLY A 226 30.26 -5.10 -4.06
CA GLY A 226 29.34 -4.49 -3.09
C GLY A 226 28.82 -3.09 -3.44
N LEU A 227 29.08 -2.59 -4.66
CA LEU A 227 28.85 -1.17 -5.03
C LEU A 227 27.37 -0.82 -5.16
N TRP A 228 26.53 -1.81 -5.43
CA TRP A 228 25.11 -1.60 -5.69
C TRP A 228 24.27 -1.67 -4.40
N THR A 229 24.76 -2.33 -3.36
CA THR A 229 24.07 -2.53 -2.07
C THR A 229 24.54 -1.58 -0.97
N THR A 230 25.28 -0.53 -1.32
CA THR A 230 25.74 0.44 -0.33
C THR A 230 24.58 1.30 0.18
N SER A 231 24.64 1.74 1.44
CA SER A 231 23.64 2.69 1.97
C SER A 231 23.60 4.00 1.18
N GLY A 232 24.72 4.35 0.53
CA GLY A 232 24.83 5.49 -0.37
C GLY A 232 23.99 5.31 -1.64
N MET A 233 24.06 4.12 -2.25
CA MET A 233 23.26 3.75 -3.40
C MET A 233 21.77 3.68 -3.07
N ALA A 234 21.42 3.08 -1.93
CA ALA A 234 20.04 3.01 -1.44
C ALA A 234 19.39 4.40 -1.37
N ARG A 235 20.10 5.38 -0.78
CA ARG A 235 19.62 6.77 -0.71
C ARG A 235 19.49 7.40 -2.09
N PHE A 236 20.47 7.19 -2.97
CA PHE A 236 20.44 7.75 -4.32
C PHE A 236 19.27 7.22 -5.14
N ALA A 237 19.00 5.92 -5.04
CA ALA A 237 17.90 5.23 -5.69
C ALA A 237 16.53 5.77 -5.20
N ALA A 238 16.32 5.79 -3.89
CA ALA A 238 15.08 6.34 -3.30
C ALA A 238 14.89 7.84 -3.62
N ASP A 239 15.94 8.67 -3.48
CA ASP A 239 15.87 10.08 -3.87
C ASP A 239 15.59 10.25 -5.39
N GLY A 240 15.97 9.26 -6.22
CA GLY A 240 15.63 9.17 -7.63
C GLY A 240 14.14 9.03 -7.85
N ILE A 241 13.50 8.09 -7.15
CA ILE A 241 12.06 7.90 -7.17
C ILE A 241 11.33 9.17 -6.72
N SER A 242 11.74 9.77 -5.60
CA SER A 242 11.16 11.03 -5.10
C SER A 242 11.19 12.15 -6.15
N ARG A 243 12.31 12.28 -6.90
CA ARG A 243 12.44 13.27 -7.97
C ARG A 243 11.52 12.98 -9.14
N GLU A 244 11.41 11.72 -9.55
CA GLU A 244 10.51 11.31 -10.63
C GLU A 244 9.05 11.58 -10.27
N LEU A 245 8.63 11.24 -9.05
CA LEU A 245 7.28 11.53 -8.55
C LEU A 245 7.01 13.04 -8.47
N ALA A 246 7.97 13.82 -7.94
CA ALA A 246 7.85 15.28 -7.83
C ALA A 246 7.77 16.00 -9.20
N SER A 247 8.16 15.35 -10.29
CA SER A 247 8.05 15.90 -11.64
C SER A 247 6.60 15.99 -12.14
N GLY A 248 5.67 15.23 -11.54
CA GLY A 248 4.28 15.07 -11.98
C GLY A 248 4.11 14.28 -13.28
N ARG A 249 5.20 13.84 -13.90
CA ARG A 249 5.23 12.97 -15.09
C ARG A 249 6.40 12.00 -14.98
N PRO A 250 6.37 11.08 -14.00
CA PRO A 250 7.48 10.17 -13.77
C PRO A 250 7.79 9.36 -15.03
N ASP A 251 9.08 9.21 -15.33
CA ASP A 251 9.54 8.33 -16.40
C ASP A 251 9.62 6.88 -15.88
N PRO A 252 8.79 5.94 -16.40
CA PRO A 252 8.82 4.54 -15.96
C PRO A 252 10.19 3.89 -16.08
N GLU A 253 10.99 4.26 -17.09
CA GLU A 253 12.32 3.71 -17.27
C GLU A 253 13.32 4.25 -16.23
N ALA A 254 13.14 5.50 -15.78
CA ALA A 254 13.88 6.03 -14.65
C ALA A 254 13.50 5.34 -13.34
N LEU A 255 12.20 5.09 -13.10
CA LEU A 255 11.74 4.33 -11.93
C LEU A 255 12.29 2.90 -11.93
N ARG A 256 12.26 2.21 -13.08
CA ARG A 256 12.82 0.86 -13.24
C ARG A 256 14.31 0.83 -12.90
N ARG A 257 15.10 1.76 -13.45
CA ARG A 257 16.54 1.87 -13.12
C ARG A 257 16.79 2.15 -11.64
N HIS A 258 15.97 2.99 -11.00
CA HIS A 258 16.11 3.27 -9.57
C HIS A 258 15.70 2.12 -8.66
N THR A 259 15.04 1.09 -9.18
CA THR A 259 14.57 -0.08 -8.41
C THR A 259 15.32 -1.36 -8.77
N GLU A 260 16.33 -1.30 -9.64
CA GLU A 260 17.06 -2.47 -10.15
C GLU A 260 17.73 -3.29 -9.03
N THR A 261 18.38 -2.63 -8.06
CA THR A 261 18.99 -3.35 -6.94
C THR A 261 17.96 -4.12 -6.10
N LEU A 262 16.71 -3.64 -5.98
CA LEU A 262 15.66 -4.39 -5.28
C LEU A 262 15.34 -5.69 -6.03
N ALA A 263 15.26 -5.63 -7.37
CA ALA A 263 15.03 -6.80 -8.21
C ALA A 263 16.15 -7.85 -8.05
N ALA A 264 17.40 -7.37 -8.07
CA ALA A 264 18.57 -8.22 -7.92
C ALA A 264 18.61 -8.92 -6.56
N ILE A 265 18.32 -8.21 -5.46
CA ILE A 265 18.18 -8.83 -4.12
C ILE A 265 17.05 -9.87 -4.14
N GLY A 266 15.90 -9.55 -4.74
CA GLY A 266 14.75 -10.46 -4.83
C GLY A 266 15.07 -11.79 -5.52
N ARG A 267 15.81 -11.77 -6.63
CA ARG A 267 16.17 -13.00 -7.38
C ARG A 267 17.07 -13.96 -6.62
N GLN A 268 17.88 -13.46 -5.68
CA GLN A 268 18.70 -14.32 -4.81
C GLN A 268 17.89 -14.98 -3.70
N LEU A 269 16.76 -14.36 -3.34
CA LEU A 269 15.98 -14.74 -2.19
C LEU A 269 14.73 -15.54 -2.56
N TYR A 270 14.16 -15.33 -3.75
CA TYR A 270 12.88 -15.89 -4.17
C TYR A 270 12.95 -16.58 -5.52
N ASP A 271 12.19 -17.67 -5.63
CA ASP A 271 11.94 -18.34 -6.91
C ASP A 271 10.98 -17.47 -7.75
N PRO A 272 11.37 -17.08 -8.98
CA PRO A 272 10.59 -16.14 -9.80
C PRO A 272 9.27 -16.72 -10.32
N LEU A 273 9.11 -18.05 -10.32
CA LEU A 273 7.89 -18.72 -10.80
C LEU A 273 6.84 -18.87 -9.69
N THR A 274 7.31 -19.12 -8.46
CA THR A 274 6.43 -19.42 -7.32
C THR A 274 6.29 -18.25 -6.35
N GLY A 275 7.17 -17.24 -6.42
CA GLY A 275 7.22 -16.14 -5.47
C GLY A 275 7.57 -16.58 -4.04
N ARG A 276 8.15 -17.78 -3.88
CA ARG A 276 8.50 -18.36 -2.58
C ARG A 276 10.00 -18.23 -2.29
N PRO A 277 10.39 -18.11 -1.01
CA PRO A 277 11.80 -18.09 -0.62
C PRO A 277 12.57 -19.32 -1.11
N LEU A 278 13.77 -19.09 -1.63
CA LEU A 278 14.73 -20.12 -1.98
C LEU A 278 15.29 -20.77 -0.70
N SER A 279 15.52 -22.08 -0.75
CA SER A 279 15.95 -22.83 0.44
C SER A 279 17.33 -22.37 0.91
N GLY A 280 17.39 -21.84 2.14
CA GLY A 280 18.63 -21.37 2.76
C GLY A 280 19.07 -19.97 2.37
N ALA A 281 18.39 -19.32 1.42
CA ALA A 281 18.65 -17.94 1.05
C ALA A 281 18.26 -16.98 2.18
N ARG A 282 19.12 -16.00 2.48
CA ARG A 282 18.92 -15.00 3.52
C ARG A 282 19.54 -13.68 3.11
N LEU A 283 18.93 -12.59 3.54
CA LEU A 283 19.49 -11.26 3.50
C LEU A 283 20.82 -11.24 4.25
N ASP A 284 21.88 -10.78 3.58
CA ASP A 284 23.11 -10.38 4.27
C ASP A 284 22.98 -8.98 4.88
N ASP A 285 23.99 -8.58 5.67
CA ASP A 285 23.99 -7.29 6.37
C ASP A 285 23.96 -6.09 5.40
N GLY A 286 24.59 -6.21 4.23
CA GLY A 286 24.64 -5.16 3.21
C GLY A 286 23.30 -5.00 2.48
N GLN A 287 22.69 -6.11 2.08
CA GLN A 287 21.36 -6.15 1.48
C GLN A 287 20.29 -5.61 2.42
N LEU A 288 20.33 -6.01 3.70
CA LEU A 288 19.43 -5.49 4.72
C LEU A 288 19.62 -3.98 4.91
N ALA A 289 20.87 -3.51 5.05
CA ALA A 289 21.17 -2.09 5.16
C ALA A 289 20.77 -1.28 3.91
N TYR A 290 20.82 -1.89 2.73
CA TYR A 290 20.32 -1.29 1.49
C TYR A 290 18.81 -1.10 1.56
N LEU A 291 18.04 -2.15 1.87
CA LEU A 291 16.59 -2.09 1.96
C LEU A 291 16.14 -1.07 3.01
N GLU A 292 16.68 -1.13 4.23
CA GLU A 292 16.38 -0.18 5.30
C GLU A 292 16.73 1.26 4.88
N GLY A 293 17.90 1.46 4.27
CA GLY A 293 18.34 2.76 3.78
C GLY A 293 17.48 3.31 2.65
N PHE A 294 16.93 2.44 1.79
CA PHE A 294 16.07 2.79 0.67
C PHE A 294 14.70 3.27 1.19
N TYR A 295 14.02 2.45 2.01
CA TYR A 295 12.69 2.80 2.50
C TYR A 295 12.69 3.89 3.58
N ALA A 296 13.79 4.09 4.32
CA ALA A 296 13.93 5.22 5.24
C ALA A 296 13.95 6.59 4.53
N ARG A 297 14.12 6.60 3.20
CA ARG A 297 14.12 7.82 2.39
C ARG A 297 12.79 8.12 1.72
N LEU A 298 11.91 7.13 1.59
CA LEU A 298 10.57 7.30 1.05
C LEU A 298 9.59 7.64 2.17
N ASP A 299 8.72 8.61 1.94
CA ASP A 299 7.61 8.92 2.84
C ASP A 299 6.33 8.15 2.45
N ALA A 300 5.32 8.21 3.32
CA ALA A 300 4.05 7.52 3.10
C ALA A 300 3.38 7.99 1.79
N ARG A 301 3.39 9.29 1.50
CA ARG A 301 2.76 9.87 0.30
C ARG A 301 3.45 9.41 -0.97
N GLU A 302 4.77 9.20 -0.93
CA GLU A 302 5.53 8.67 -2.05
C GLU A 302 5.20 7.20 -2.33
N LEU A 303 5.02 6.38 -1.29
CA LEU A 303 4.56 4.98 -1.45
C LEU A 303 3.14 4.92 -2.05
N ALA A 304 2.22 5.75 -1.55
CA ALA A 304 0.90 5.88 -2.17
C ALA A 304 0.98 6.39 -3.62
N ALA A 305 1.76 7.44 -3.88
CA ALA A 305 1.89 8.00 -5.23
C ALA A 305 2.43 6.98 -6.24
N LEU A 306 3.29 6.04 -5.84
CA LEU A 306 3.71 4.92 -6.68
C LEU A 306 2.52 4.02 -7.06
N GLY A 307 1.69 3.65 -6.08
CA GLY A 307 0.52 2.82 -6.33
C GLY A 307 -0.59 3.52 -7.13
N ASP A 308 -0.68 4.86 -7.06
CA ASP A 308 -1.55 5.63 -7.95
C ASP A 308 -1.16 5.47 -9.42
N LEU A 309 0.15 5.41 -9.73
CA LEU A 309 0.63 5.18 -11.10
C LEU A 309 0.10 3.87 -11.71
N ALA A 310 -0.18 2.85 -10.89
CA ALA A 310 -0.72 1.57 -11.32
C ALA A 310 -2.16 1.69 -11.88
N GLY A 311 -2.94 2.64 -11.35
CA GLY A 311 -4.30 2.95 -11.80
C GLY A 311 -4.38 4.11 -12.80
N GLY A 312 -3.29 4.88 -12.92
CA GLY A 312 -3.25 6.11 -13.69
C GLY A 312 -3.02 5.93 -15.21
N PRO A 313 -2.98 7.06 -15.96
CA PRO A 313 -2.82 7.05 -17.42
C PRO A 313 -1.55 6.34 -17.93
N LEU A 314 -0.48 6.29 -17.13
CA LEU A 314 0.76 5.60 -17.51
C LEU A 314 0.58 4.09 -17.64
N ALA A 315 -0.28 3.47 -16.82
CA ALA A 315 -0.58 2.04 -16.90
C ALA A 315 -1.38 1.66 -18.16
N LEU A 316 -2.02 2.65 -18.80
CA LEU A 316 -2.79 2.48 -20.04
C LEU A 316 -1.92 2.56 -21.31
N ASP A 317 -0.69 3.08 -21.22
CA ASP A 317 0.25 3.15 -22.35
C ASP A 317 1.05 1.84 -22.47
N PRO A 318 0.86 1.02 -23.54
CA PRO A 318 1.53 -0.27 -23.68
C PRO A 318 3.07 -0.18 -23.68
N ALA A 319 3.64 0.92 -24.19
CA ALA A 319 5.10 1.09 -24.26
C ALA A 319 5.71 1.41 -22.89
N ARG A 320 4.89 1.94 -21.96
CA ARG A 320 5.30 2.36 -20.62
C ARG A 320 4.86 1.41 -19.52
N ARG A 321 3.88 0.57 -19.81
CA ARG A 321 3.28 -0.34 -18.83
C ARG A 321 4.28 -1.33 -18.26
N ALA A 322 5.05 -2.02 -19.10
CA ALA A 322 6.01 -3.03 -18.63
C ALA A 322 7.06 -2.44 -17.65
N PRO A 323 7.82 -1.38 -18.00
CA PRO A 323 8.81 -0.83 -17.09
C PRO A 323 8.18 -0.22 -15.82
N LEU A 324 6.95 0.30 -15.92
CA LEU A 324 6.22 0.76 -14.74
C LEU A 324 5.85 -0.41 -13.83
N THR A 325 5.25 -1.48 -14.36
CA THR A 325 4.90 -2.67 -13.59
C THR A 325 6.13 -3.26 -12.91
N ASP A 326 7.25 -3.39 -13.62
CA ASP A 326 8.50 -3.87 -13.04
C ASP A 326 8.95 -3.01 -11.84
N ALA A 327 8.95 -1.68 -12.00
CA ALA A 327 9.33 -0.77 -10.92
C ALA A 327 8.41 -0.89 -9.69
N LEU A 328 7.10 -0.99 -9.89
CA LEU A 328 6.13 -1.13 -8.81
C LEU A 328 6.28 -2.47 -8.10
N THR A 329 6.40 -3.56 -8.85
CA THR A 329 6.66 -4.90 -8.31
C THR A 329 7.92 -4.92 -7.47
N ARG A 330 9.02 -4.34 -7.95
CA ARG A 330 10.29 -4.26 -7.22
C ARG A 330 10.18 -3.49 -5.89
N VAL A 331 9.42 -2.40 -5.86
CA VAL A 331 9.18 -1.64 -4.63
C VAL A 331 8.26 -2.40 -3.66
N ALA A 332 7.26 -3.11 -4.16
CA ALA A 332 6.39 -3.92 -3.31
C ALA A 332 7.14 -5.13 -2.75
N ASP A 333 7.90 -5.83 -3.59
CA ASP A 333 8.75 -6.97 -3.23
C ASP A 333 9.79 -6.60 -2.18
N GLY A 334 10.41 -5.42 -2.27
CA GLY A 334 11.36 -4.98 -1.23
C GLY A 334 10.75 -4.80 0.16
N LEU A 335 9.46 -4.43 0.27
CA LEU A 335 8.74 -4.42 1.55
C LEU A 335 8.45 -5.83 2.04
N VAL A 336 8.12 -6.75 1.13
CA VAL A 336 7.95 -8.18 1.45
C VAL A 336 9.27 -8.76 1.97
N MET A 337 10.39 -8.52 1.29
CA MET A 337 11.72 -8.98 1.72
C MET A 337 12.12 -8.46 3.11
N LEU A 338 11.86 -7.19 3.39
CA LEU A 338 12.15 -6.60 4.71
C LEU A 338 11.38 -7.25 5.86
N THR A 339 10.21 -7.82 5.57
CA THR A 339 9.27 -8.33 6.58
C THR A 339 9.14 -9.85 6.59
N ASP A 340 9.75 -10.56 5.64
CA ASP A 340 9.68 -12.01 5.54
C ASP A 340 10.77 -12.70 6.40
N PRO A 341 10.39 -13.35 7.52
CA PRO A 341 11.34 -14.04 8.39
C PRO A 341 12.04 -15.22 7.71
N ALA A 342 11.49 -15.78 6.62
CA ALA A 342 12.11 -16.89 5.90
C ALA A 342 13.45 -16.49 5.27
N VAL A 343 13.57 -15.23 4.84
CA VAL A 343 14.79 -14.67 4.23
C VAL A 343 15.54 -13.75 5.20
N GLY A 344 15.20 -13.77 6.49
CA GLY A 344 15.87 -12.97 7.53
C GLY A 344 15.31 -11.57 7.73
N GLY A 345 14.19 -11.22 7.10
CA GLY A 345 13.39 -10.04 7.39
C GLY A 345 12.65 -10.14 8.73
N ALA A 346 12.00 -9.06 9.16
CA ALA A 346 11.20 -9.03 10.38
C ALA A 346 10.16 -7.90 10.35
N GLN A 347 8.99 -8.11 10.97
CA GLN A 347 7.88 -7.15 10.95
C GLN A 347 8.22 -5.82 11.63
N ASP A 348 9.08 -5.84 12.66
CA ASP A 348 9.55 -4.64 13.36
C ASP A 348 10.48 -3.75 12.51
N ARG A 349 10.89 -4.23 11.33
CA ARG A 349 11.63 -3.46 10.32
C ARG A 349 10.75 -2.77 9.29
N LEU A 350 9.42 -2.85 9.42
CA LEU A 350 8.53 -2.08 8.56
C LEU A 350 8.88 -0.58 8.64
N PRO A 351 9.11 0.09 7.50
CA PRO A 351 9.43 1.50 7.50
C PRO A 351 8.24 2.32 8.00
N ALA A 352 8.51 3.44 8.67
CA ALA A 352 7.47 4.35 9.18
C ALA A 352 6.47 4.78 8.09
N ALA A 353 6.94 4.90 6.84
CA ALA A 353 6.10 5.19 5.68
C ALA A 353 5.05 4.11 5.39
N ALA A 354 5.39 2.82 5.51
CA ALA A 354 4.45 1.72 5.32
C ALA A 354 3.55 1.54 6.56
N LEU A 355 4.10 1.72 7.78
CA LEU A 355 3.33 1.71 9.03
C LEU A 355 2.27 2.81 9.12
N ALA A 356 2.32 3.82 8.24
CA ALA A 356 1.26 4.83 8.13
C ALA A 356 -0.02 4.26 7.48
N TYR A 357 0.10 3.15 6.74
CA TYR A 357 -0.99 2.45 6.07
C TYR A 357 -1.33 1.09 6.70
N LEU A 358 -0.41 0.54 7.48
CA LEU A 358 -0.50 -0.79 8.10
C LEU A 358 -0.66 -0.64 9.62
N GLY A 359 -1.60 -1.38 10.20
CA GLY A 359 -1.91 -1.38 11.63
C GLY A 359 -3.28 -0.78 11.96
N ALA A 360 -4.12 -1.60 12.60
CA ALA A 360 -5.18 -1.08 13.45
C ALA A 360 -4.52 -0.43 14.69
N ASN A 361 -5.05 0.70 15.16
CA ASN A 361 -4.58 1.28 16.42
C ASN A 361 -4.68 0.25 17.55
N ASP A 362 -3.67 0.22 18.43
CA ASP A 362 -3.79 -0.42 19.74
C ASP A 362 -4.84 0.29 20.64
N GLU A 363 -5.30 1.48 20.23
CA GLU A 363 -6.38 2.22 20.88
C GLU A 363 -7.72 2.04 20.14
N PRO A 364 -8.67 1.28 20.70
CA PRO A 364 -9.94 0.91 20.06
C PRO A 364 -10.90 2.09 19.81
N GLU A 365 -10.64 3.27 20.39
CA GLU A 365 -11.46 4.48 20.23
C GLU A 365 -10.91 5.45 19.18
N LEU A 366 -9.70 5.21 18.66
CA LEU A 366 -9.07 6.07 17.67
C LEU A 366 -9.20 5.48 16.27
N PRO A 367 -9.70 6.22 15.26
CA PRO A 367 -9.55 5.79 13.86
C PRO A 367 -8.07 5.51 13.59
N PRO A 368 -7.72 4.49 12.77
CA PRO A 368 -6.36 3.98 12.57
C PRO A 368 -5.34 5.12 12.56
N ARG A 369 -4.27 4.99 13.37
CA ARG A 369 -3.27 6.01 13.78
C ARG A 369 -3.41 7.30 13.01
N ASP A 370 -3.75 8.41 13.71
CA ASP A 370 -3.75 9.79 13.19
C ASP A 370 -3.07 9.86 11.82
N THR A 371 -3.86 9.62 10.77
CA THR A 371 -3.34 9.40 9.42
C THR A 371 -2.83 10.71 8.83
N ALA A 372 -2.67 11.76 9.64
CA ALA A 372 -2.08 13.05 9.30
C ALA A 372 -2.49 13.55 7.90
N GLY A 373 -3.77 13.40 7.56
CA GLY A 373 -4.32 13.80 6.26
C GLY A 373 -3.79 13.00 5.06
N LEU A 374 -3.55 11.69 5.21
CA LEU A 374 -3.30 10.81 4.07
C LEU A 374 -4.57 10.59 3.24
N GLY A 375 -5.74 10.49 3.87
CA GLY A 375 -7.03 10.35 3.17
C GLY A 375 -7.23 8.97 2.54
N ARG A 376 -8.48 8.64 2.21
CA ARG A 376 -8.87 7.33 1.65
C ARG A 376 -8.12 6.96 0.37
N GLU A 377 -8.03 7.91 -0.56
CA GLU A 377 -7.37 7.73 -1.86
C GLU A 377 -5.96 7.15 -1.67
N ARG A 378 -5.15 7.73 -0.77
CA ARG A 378 -3.79 7.25 -0.53
C ARG A 378 -3.71 5.85 0.09
N PHE A 379 -4.72 5.43 0.86
CA PHE A 379 -4.78 4.06 1.34
C PHE A 379 -5.06 3.10 0.18
N GLU A 380 -6.02 3.43 -0.69
CA GLU A 380 -6.30 2.64 -1.89
C GLU A 380 -5.07 2.58 -2.79
N ASP A 381 -4.36 3.69 -2.96
CA ASP A 381 -3.14 3.76 -3.77
C ASP A 381 -2.04 2.87 -3.17
N PHE A 382 -1.78 2.95 -1.86
CA PHE A 382 -0.81 2.06 -1.20
C PHE A 382 -1.21 0.57 -1.34
N GLY A 383 -2.50 0.26 -1.22
CA GLY A 383 -3.02 -1.08 -1.49
C GLY A 383 -2.68 -1.56 -2.90
N ARG A 384 -2.89 -0.70 -3.92
CA ARG A 384 -2.53 -1.01 -5.32
C ARG A 384 -1.03 -1.21 -5.52
N LEU A 385 -0.18 -0.50 -4.78
CA LEU A 385 1.27 -0.75 -4.79
C LEU A 385 1.55 -2.17 -4.27
N MET A 386 0.97 -2.55 -3.13
CA MET A 386 1.22 -3.86 -2.53
C MET A 386 0.63 -5.01 -3.34
N ASP A 387 -0.44 -4.78 -4.09
CA ASP A 387 -1.01 -5.75 -5.05
C ASP A 387 -0.06 -6.05 -6.23
N ALA A 388 0.94 -5.20 -6.47
CA ALA A 388 1.96 -5.43 -7.50
C ALA A 388 3.08 -6.40 -7.07
N ALA A 389 3.15 -6.78 -5.79
CA ALA A 389 4.18 -7.70 -5.28
C ALA A 389 4.11 -9.05 -6.01
N ALA A 390 5.25 -9.53 -6.49
CA ALA A 390 5.41 -10.87 -7.04
C ALA A 390 5.78 -11.88 -5.93
N HIS A 391 6.41 -11.42 -4.86
CA HIS A 391 6.74 -12.24 -3.70
C HIS A 391 5.55 -12.36 -2.77
N ARG A 392 5.32 -13.56 -2.22
CA ARG A 392 4.21 -13.78 -1.30
C ARG A 392 4.52 -13.07 0.04
N PRO A 393 3.65 -12.15 0.52
CA PRO A 393 3.81 -11.55 1.83
C PRO A 393 3.88 -12.59 2.94
N SER A 394 4.60 -12.27 4.02
CA SER A 394 4.55 -13.07 5.25
C SER A 394 3.11 -13.12 5.79
N ALA A 395 2.77 -14.17 6.55
CA ALA A 395 1.41 -14.30 7.10
C ALA A 395 1.00 -13.09 7.97
N GLU A 396 1.96 -12.42 8.58
CA GLU A 396 1.75 -11.22 9.37
C GLU A 396 1.51 -9.98 8.49
N LEU A 397 2.34 -9.74 7.47
CA LEU A 397 2.10 -8.64 6.53
C LEU A 397 0.78 -8.84 5.76
N GLU A 398 0.48 -10.07 5.34
CA GLU A 398 -0.78 -10.42 4.68
C GLU A 398 -1.99 -10.09 5.57
N ARG A 399 -1.90 -10.35 6.88
CA ARG A 399 -2.94 -9.98 7.86
C ARG A 399 -3.14 -8.47 7.95
N GLU A 400 -2.06 -7.69 8.00
CA GLU A 400 -2.14 -6.23 8.04
C GLU A 400 -2.77 -5.66 6.75
N LEU A 401 -2.39 -6.19 5.57
CA LEU A 401 -2.95 -5.77 4.28
C LEU A 401 -4.46 -6.07 4.17
N ARG A 402 -4.91 -7.23 4.64
CA ARG A 402 -6.36 -7.53 4.68
C ARG A 402 -7.13 -6.59 5.61
N THR A 403 -6.55 -6.28 6.77
CA THR A 403 -7.14 -5.31 7.71
C THR A 403 -7.25 -3.92 7.07
N GLN A 404 -6.21 -3.50 6.34
CA GLN A 404 -6.20 -2.25 5.58
C GLN A 404 -7.31 -2.21 4.51
N ARG A 405 -7.52 -3.30 3.76
CA ARG A 405 -8.62 -3.39 2.77
C ARG A 405 -10.00 -3.26 3.42
N ALA A 406 -10.21 -3.85 4.59
CA ALA A 406 -11.48 -3.72 5.32
C ALA A 406 -11.73 -2.28 5.79
N VAL A 407 -10.70 -1.56 6.23
CA VAL A 407 -10.78 -0.12 6.57
C VAL A 407 -11.18 0.71 5.34
N VAL A 408 -10.55 0.46 4.20
CA VAL A 408 -10.87 1.15 2.93
C VAL A 408 -12.32 0.89 2.53
N ALA A 409 -12.78 -0.36 2.61
CA ALA A 409 -14.16 -0.72 2.30
C ALA A 409 -15.16 -0.02 3.23
N LEU A 410 -14.83 0.12 4.51
CA LEU A 410 -15.65 0.85 5.49
C LEU A 410 -15.78 2.33 5.11
N TRP A 411 -14.68 3.01 4.78
CA TRP A 411 -14.71 4.42 4.35
C TRP A 411 -15.45 4.64 3.02
N ALA A 412 -15.55 3.61 2.17
CA ALA A 412 -16.27 3.73 0.92
C ALA A 412 -17.78 3.92 1.09
N VAL A 413 -18.34 3.66 2.28
CA VAL A 413 -19.78 3.69 2.50
C VAL A 413 -20.32 5.11 2.74
N ASP A 414 -19.51 6.04 3.24
CA ASP A 414 -19.96 7.39 3.62
C ASP A 414 -20.35 8.32 2.46
N GLU A 415 -19.93 8.04 1.21
CA GLU A 415 -20.11 9.00 0.10
C GLU A 415 -21.23 8.68 -0.91
N ALA A 416 -21.80 7.46 -0.89
CA ALA A 416 -23.02 7.10 -1.65
C ALA A 416 -23.46 5.66 -1.30
N GLY A 417 -24.56 5.51 -0.56
CA GLY A 417 -25.10 4.19 -0.18
C GLY A 417 -25.42 3.31 -1.41
N GLY A 418 -25.06 2.02 -1.36
CA GLY A 418 -25.32 1.09 -2.46
C GLY A 418 -24.99 -0.37 -2.12
N ALA A 419 -25.71 -1.31 -2.74
CA ALA A 419 -25.62 -2.75 -2.45
C ALA A 419 -24.27 -3.40 -2.83
N GLU A 420 -23.59 -2.88 -3.86
CA GLU A 420 -22.26 -3.33 -4.26
C GLU A 420 -21.21 -3.02 -3.19
N ARG A 421 -21.32 -1.88 -2.50
CA ARG A 421 -20.38 -1.51 -1.43
C ARG A 421 -20.61 -2.31 -0.16
N GLU A 422 -21.87 -2.57 0.20
CA GLU A 422 -22.20 -3.51 1.29
C GLU A 422 -21.63 -4.91 1.01
N ALA A 423 -21.67 -5.36 -0.26
CA ALA A 423 -21.05 -6.62 -0.67
C ALA A 423 -19.53 -6.59 -0.50
N ALA A 424 -18.86 -5.55 -0.99
CA ALA A 424 -17.41 -5.40 -0.85
C ALA A 424 -16.95 -5.35 0.61
N LEU A 425 -17.70 -4.66 1.49
CA LEU A 425 -17.43 -4.64 2.94
C LEU A 425 -17.58 -6.03 3.56
N ARG A 426 -18.64 -6.77 3.20
CA ARG A 426 -18.86 -8.14 3.69
C ARG A 426 -17.75 -9.07 3.25
N ASP A 427 -17.34 -9.01 1.99
CA ASP A 427 -16.29 -9.84 1.43
C ASP A 427 -14.93 -9.52 2.09
N ALA A 428 -14.57 -8.23 2.18
CA ALA A 428 -13.34 -7.80 2.84
C ALA A 428 -13.29 -8.22 4.31
N PHE A 429 -14.40 -8.05 5.04
CA PHE A 429 -14.49 -8.50 6.44
C PHE A 429 -14.39 -10.03 6.53
N ALA A 430 -15.01 -10.79 5.64
CA ALA A 430 -14.97 -12.25 5.64
C ALA A 430 -13.58 -12.82 5.30
N GLU A 431 -12.79 -12.12 4.48
CA GLU A 431 -11.41 -12.51 4.11
C GLU A 431 -10.39 -12.34 5.25
N MET A 432 -10.68 -11.49 6.24
CA MET A 432 -9.82 -11.32 7.42
C MET A 432 -9.77 -12.61 8.26
N ASP A 433 -8.61 -12.91 8.85
CA ASP A 433 -8.55 -14.03 9.79
C ASP A 433 -9.44 -13.77 11.02
N PRO A 434 -9.90 -14.82 11.73
CA PRO A 434 -10.83 -14.67 12.84
C PRO A 434 -10.35 -13.71 13.95
N GLY A 435 -9.04 -13.64 14.21
CA GLY A 435 -8.47 -12.77 15.24
C GLY A 435 -8.51 -11.30 14.83
N SER A 436 -8.05 -10.99 13.62
CA SER A 436 -8.15 -9.64 13.06
C SER A 436 -9.60 -9.15 12.98
N ARG A 437 -10.54 -10.04 12.61
CA ARG A 437 -11.98 -9.71 12.63
C ARG A 437 -12.45 -9.32 14.03
N ALA A 438 -12.01 -10.01 15.08
CA ALA A 438 -12.43 -9.71 16.44
C ALA A 438 -11.97 -8.32 16.88
N SER A 439 -10.69 -8.00 16.65
CA SER A 439 -10.14 -6.68 16.93
C SER A 439 -10.86 -5.59 16.13
N PHE A 440 -11.08 -5.81 14.83
CA PHE A 440 -11.74 -4.85 13.95
C PHE A 440 -13.21 -4.65 14.30
N TRP A 441 -13.95 -5.74 14.58
CA TRP A 441 -15.33 -5.69 15.06
C TRP A 441 -15.45 -4.97 16.40
N SER A 442 -14.54 -5.23 17.34
CA SER A 442 -14.55 -4.58 18.65
C SER A 442 -14.33 -3.06 18.54
N ALA A 443 -13.46 -2.63 17.63
CA ALA A 443 -13.13 -1.21 17.46
C ALA A 443 -14.16 -0.44 16.61
N HIS A 444 -14.80 -1.11 15.64
CA HIS A 444 -15.62 -0.44 14.62
C HIS A 444 -17.05 -0.96 14.52
N ARG A 445 -17.57 -1.61 15.57
CA ARG A 445 -18.90 -2.25 15.55
C ARG A 445 -19.99 -1.37 14.96
N GLU A 446 -20.17 -0.18 15.51
CA GLU A 446 -21.25 0.74 15.12
C GLU A 446 -21.08 1.18 13.65
N SER A 447 -19.88 1.62 13.27
CA SER A 447 -19.57 2.01 11.89
C SER A 447 -19.80 0.87 10.90
N LEU A 448 -19.41 -0.36 11.25
CA LEU A 448 -19.62 -1.54 10.40
C LEU A 448 -21.10 -1.88 10.22
N THR A 449 -21.88 -1.78 11.30
CA THR A 449 -23.32 -2.04 11.24
C THR A 449 -24.06 -0.97 10.46
N ASP A 450 -23.72 0.30 10.66
CA ASP A 450 -24.30 1.42 9.92
C ASP A 450 -23.98 1.31 8.43
N ALA A 451 -22.73 0.94 8.12
CA ALA A 451 -22.23 0.69 6.78
C ALA A 451 -22.83 -0.55 6.09
N GLY A 452 -23.69 -1.31 6.77
CA GLY A 452 -24.42 -2.43 6.17
C GLY A 452 -23.64 -3.73 6.11
N LEU A 453 -22.65 -3.96 7.00
CA LEU A 453 -21.99 -5.26 7.09
C LEU A 453 -23.00 -6.41 7.29
N LEU A 454 -24.07 -6.17 8.05
CA LEU A 454 -25.10 -7.17 8.35
C LEU A 454 -26.34 -7.07 7.46
N SER A 455 -26.34 -6.18 6.46
CA SER A 455 -27.42 -6.02 5.50
C SER A 455 -27.68 -7.31 4.69
N ALA A 456 -28.86 -7.46 4.10
CA ALA A 456 -29.17 -8.53 3.14
C ALA A 456 -28.37 -8.41 1.81
N PRO A 457 -28.00 -9.53 1.15
CA PRO A 457 -27.46 -9.49 -0.21
C PRO A 457 -28.53 -8.97 -1.20
N PRO A 458 -28.14 -8.29 -2.29
CA PRO A 458 -29.08 -7.73 -3.26
C PRO A 458 -29.84 -8.76 -4.12
N ASP A 459 -29.30 -9.97 -4.33
CA ASP A 459 -29.80 -10.92 -5.34
C ASP A 459 -30.74 -11.99 -4.75
N ARG A 460 -31.82 -11.58 -4.07
CA ARG A 460 -32.91 -12.52 -3.77
C ARG A 460 -33.97 -12.37 -4.84
N ARG A 461 -34.09 -13.39 -5.68
CA ARG A 461 -35.03 -13.43 -6.80
C ARG A 461 -36.45 -13.31 -6.26
N TYR A 462 -37.06 -12.17 -6.54
CA TYR A 462 -38.48 -11.92 -6.31
C TYR A 462 -39.34 -12.68 -7.33
N ASP A 463 -40.65 -12.76 -7.06
CA ASP A 463 -41.64 -13.13 -8.08
C ASP A 463 -41.57 -12.15 -9.27
N GLU A 464 -41.95 -12.58 -10.48
CA GLU A 464 -41.89 -11.76 -11.70
C GLU A 464 -42.82 -10.54 -11.66
N GLY A 465 -43.70 -10.45 -10.65
CA GLY A 465 -44.62 -9.34 -10.42
C GLY A 465 -45.79 -9.32 -11.40
N ALA A 466 -46.47 -8.18 -11.51
CA ALA A 466 -47.65 -8.01 -12.37
C ALA A 466 -47.32 -7.99 -13.89
N GLY A 467 -46.09 -8.30 -14.29
CA GLY A 467 -45.61 -8.28 -15.67
C GLY A 467 -44.90 -6.98 -16.06
N PRO A 468 -44.80 -6.64 -17.36
CA PRO A 468 -44.14 -5.41 -17.81
C PRO A 468 -44.86 -4.12 -17.40
N TYR A 469 -44.10 -3.11 -16.99
CA TYR A 469 -44.58 -1.77 -16.62
C TYR A 469 -44.93 -0.91 -17.84
N ASP A 470 -46.02 -0.14 -17.75
CA ASP A 470 -46.44 0.87 -18.74
C ASP A 470 -46.50 0.35 -20.19
N VAL A 471 -47.12 -0.81 -20.37
CA VAL A 471 -47.31 -1.46 -21.68
C VAL A 471 -48.75 -1.40 -22.20
N ALA A 472 -49.68 -0.89 -21.41
CA ALA A 472 -51.10 -0.78 -21.73
C ALA A 472 -51.62 0.65 -21.51
N GLU A 473 -52.60 1.09 -22.30
CA GLU A 473 -53.20 2.41 -22.09
C GLU A 473 -54.14 2.41 -20.86
N PRO A 474 -54.07 3.46 -20.00
CA PRO A 474 -55.01 3.63 -18.91
C PRO A 474 -56.39 4.04 -19.44
N LEU A 475 -57.42 3.48 -18.83
CA LEU A 475 -58.83 3.73 -19.06
C LEU A 475 -59.39 4.57 -17.91
N VAL A 476 -60.56 5.17 -18.11
CA VAL A 476 -61.21 6.00 -17.08
C VAL A 476 -61.44 5.23 -15.78
N ARG A 477 -61.68 3.91 -15.85
CA ARG A 477 -61.85 3.07 -14.67
C ARG A 477 -60.56 2.91 -13.84
N ASP A 478 -59.39 3.02 -14.45
CA ASP A 478 -58.12 2.84 -13.75
C ASP A 478 -57.73 4.09 -12.96
N TYR A 479 -57.98 5.27 -13.53
CA TYR A 479 -57.88 6.53 -12.79
C TYR A 479 -58.89 6.61 -11.64
N ALA A 480 -60.11 6.06 -11.83
CA ALA A 480 -61.09 5.97 -10.76
C ALA A 480 -60.61 5.01 -9.65
N LEU A 481 -60.05 3.86 -10.01
CA LEU A 481 -59.47 2.90 -9.06
C LEU A 481 -58.27 3.49 -8.31
N GLN A 482 -57.35 4.16 -9.00
CA GLN A 482 -56.21 4.86 -8.38
C GLN A 482 -56.71 5.86 -7.32
N ALA A 483 -57.67 6.72 -7.66
CA ALA A 483 -58.24 7.68 -6.72
C ALA A 483 -58.98 7.00 -5.53
N GLU A 484 -59.61 5.85 -5.76
CA GLU A 484 -60.22 5.05 -4.69
C GLU A 484 -59.17 4.45 -3.75
N LEU A 485 -58.04 3.97 -4.29
CA LEU A 485 -56.92 3.42 -3.50
C LEU A 485 -56.19 4.52 -2.71
N GLU A 486 -55.97 5.70 -3.29
CA GLU A 486 -55.42 6.88 -2.58
C GLU A 486 -56.31 7.28 -1.40
N ALA A 487 -57.63 7.32 -1.61
CA ALA A 487 -58.58 7.55 -0.53
C ALA A 487 -58.56 6.40 0.51
N GLY A 488 -58.36 5.17 0.04
CA GLY A 488 -58.18 3.97 0.86
C GLY A 488 -56.97 4.06 1.79
N ALA A 489 -55.81 4.49 1.29
CA ALA A 489 -54.59 4.70 2.06
C ALA A 489 -54.79 5.76 3.15
N THR A 490 -55.40 6.90 2.81
CA THR A 490 -55.74 7.95 3.79
C THR A 490 -56.65 7.43 4.91
N VAL A 491 -57.63 6.58 4.56
CA VAL A 491 -58.52 5.94 5.54
C VAL A 491 -57.75 4.93 6.39
N ALA A 492 -56.88 4.11 5.78
CA ALA A 492 -56.07 3.12 6.48
C ALA A 492 -55.17 3.78 7.55
N GLU A 493 -54.49 4.88 7.20
CA GLU A 493 -53.70 5.70 8.13
C GLU A 493 -54.57 6.18 9.32
N ALA A 494 -55.77 6.72 9.05
CA ALA A 494 -56.69 7.19 10.09
C ALA A 494 -57.19 6.08 11.04
N PHE A 495 -57.10 4.81 10.65
CA PHE A 495 -57.45 3.65 11.46
C PHE A 495 -56.23 2.96 12.11
N GLY A 496 -55.04 3.56 12.00
CA GLY A 496 -53.81 3.06 12.60
C GLY A 496 -53.09 1.98 11.76
N TYR A 497 -53.35 1.93 10.45
CA TYR A 497 -52.64 1.08 9.50
C TYR A 497 -51.63 1.91 8.70
N GLU A 498 -50.72 2.57 9.41
CA GLU A 498 -49.80 3.57 8.86
C GLU A 498 -48.83 2.94 7.83
N ASP A 499 -48.27 1.77 8.14
CA ASP A 499 -47.35 1.07 7.23
C ASP A 499 -48.07 0.56 5.97
N ALA A 500 -49.28 0.01 6.11
CA ALA A 500 -50.07 -0.42 4.96
C ALA A 500 -50.43 0.76 4.04
N ALA A 501 -50.76 1.92 4.61
CA ALA A 501 -50.99 3.14 3.86
C ALA A 501 -49.73 3.61 3.14
N GLN A 502 -48.58 3.64 3.83
CA GLN A 502 -47.30 4.04 3.25
C GLN A 502 -46.90 3.18 2.05
N LEU A 503 -47.01 1.86 2.16
CA LEU A 503 -46.66 0.96 1.06
C LEU A 503 -47.61 1.10 -0.13
N LEU A 504 -48.91 1.30 0.12
CA LEU A 504 -49.89 1.54 -0.93
C LEU A 504 -49.66 2.90 -1.62
N ASP A 505 -49.42 3.96 -0.86
CA ASP A 505 -49.13 5.29 -1.41
C ASP A 505 -47.87 5.26 -2.29
N HIS A 506 -46.82 4.54 -1.86
CA HIS A 506 -45.60 4.40 -2.63
C HIS A 506 -45.81 3.61 -3.94
N TYR A 507 -46.67 2.59 -3.91
CA TYR A 507 -47.09 1.88 -5.13
C TYR A 507 -47.76 2.84 -6.13
N LEU A 508 -48.70 3.66 -5.63
CA LEU A 508 -49.53 4.57 -6.43
C LEU A 508 -48.75 5.80 -6.94
N ASP A 509 -47.64 6.18 -6.29
CA ASP A 509 -46.69 7.17 -6.81
C ASP A 509 -46.06 6.72 -8.14
N GLY A 510 -45.96 5.40 -8.36
CA GLY A 510 -45.56 4.83 -9.64
C GLY A 510 -44.08 5.03 -9.99
N SER A 511 -43.22 5.33 -9.01
CA SER A 511 -41.78 5.52 -9.22
C SER A 511 -40.98 4.23 -9.35
N GLY A 512 -41.50 3.12 -8.81
CA GLY A 512 -40.81 1.83 -8.77
C GLY A 512 -39.53 1.82 -7.92
N SER A 513 -39.24 2.90 -7.19
CA SER A 513 -38.04 2.97 -6.36
C SER A 513 -38.17 2.06 -5.14
N ARG A 514 -37.06 1.51 -4.66
CA ARG A 514 -37.06 0.68 -3.44
C ARG A 514 -37.61 1.46 -2.24
N LEU A 515 -38.42 0.82 -1.42
CA LEU A 515 -38.90 1.36 -0.14
C LEU A 515 -38.25 0.63 1.04
N ASP A 516 -37.72 1.40 1.99
CA ASP A 516 -37.14 0.85 3.23
C ASP A 516 -38.21 0.81 4.36
N VAL A 517 -38.32 -0.31 5.08
CA VAL A 517 -39.35 -0.55 6.12
C VAL A 517 -38.78 -0.75 7.54
N ASP A 518 -39.57 -0.41 8.56
CA ASP A 518 -39.19 -0.51 9.97
C ASP A 518 -39.34 -1.93 10.53
N VAL A 519 -38.25 -2.69 10.54
CA VAL A 519 -38.21 -4.05 11.09
C VAL A 519 -38.27 -4.05 12.63
N ASP A 520 -37.83 -3.00 13.31
CA ASP A 520 -37.96 -2.92 14.77
C ASP A 520 -39.44 -2.76 15.19
N GLY A 521 -40.22 -2.02 14.40
CA GLY A 521 -41.69 -1.97 14.48
C GLY A 521 -42.32 -3.35 14.25
N MET A 522 -41.97 -4.02 13.14
CA MET A 522 -42.46 -5.38 12.85
C MET A 522 -42.21 -6.37 14.00
N LEU A 523 -41.03 -6.32 14.62
CA LEU A 523 -40.66 -7.18 15.74
C LEU A 523 -41.47 -6.88 17.02
N GLN A 524 -41.96 -5.64 17.17
CA GLN A 524 -42.80 -5.23 18.29
C GLN A 524 -44.28 -5.61 18.04
N ASP A 525 -44.75 -5.44 16.82
CA ASP A 525 -46.16 -5.60 16.47
C ASP A 525 -46.54 -7.07 16.20
N SER A 526 -45.67 -7.83 15.54
CA SER A 526 -45.97 -9.19 15.08
C SER A 526 -45.22 -10.25 15.88
N THR A 527 -45.99 -11.12 16.56
CA THR A 527 -45.41 -12.25 17.31
C THR A 527 -44.86 -13.34 16.40
N VAL A 528 -45.35 -13.43 15.15
CA VAL A 528 -44.82 -14.37 14.16
C VAL A 528 -43.41 -13.98 13.75
N VAL A 529 -43.12 -12.70 13.54
CA VAL A 529 -41.78 -12.22 13.17
C VAL A 529 -40.77 -12.61 14.25
N GLY A 530 -41.07 -12.34 15.53
CA GLY A 530 -40.21 -12.73 16.65
C GLY A 530 -39.96 -14.24 16.71
N ARG A 531 -41.00 -15.07 16.52
CA ARG A 531 -40.87 -16.53 16.49
C ARG A 531 -40.03 -17.03 15.31
N ALA A 532 -40.17 -16.40 14.15
CA ALA A 532 -39.39 -16.76 12.98
C ALA A 532 -37.89 -16.41 13.15
N VAL A 533 -37.58 -15.27 13.77
CA VAL A 533 -36.21 -14.91 14.17
C VAL A 533 -35.64 -15.91 15.17
N ASP A 534 -36.40 -16.27 16.21
CA ASP A 534 -35.96 -17.26 17.21
C ASP A 534 -35.70 -18.63 16.57
N ALA A 535 -36.55 -19.05 15.63
CA ALA A 535 -36.38 -20.28 14.88
C ALA A 535 -35.12 -20.24 13.98
N ALA A 536 -34.91 -19.12 13.27
CA ALA A 536 -33.75 -18.92 12.40
C ALA A 536 -32.42 -18.96 13.17
N VAL A 537 -32.35 -18.32 14.35
CA VAL A 537 -31.18 -18.37 15.23
C VAL A 537 -31.00 -19.75 15.83
N SER A 538 -32.07 -20.37 16.34
CA SER A 538 -31.99 -21.68 17.00
C SER A 538 -31.56 -22.79 16.05
N ALA A 539 -31.98 -22.73 14.79
CA ALA A 539 -31.61 -23.72 13.78
C ALA A 539 -30.11 -23.75 13.46
N ARG A 540 -29.38 -22.66 13.72
CA ARG A 540 -27.95 -22.52 13.41
C ARG A 540 -27.04 -22.38 14.62
N ARG A 541 -27.62 -22.22 15.81
CA ARG A 541 -26.90 -21.95 17.06
C ARG A 541 -25.72 -22.89 17.29
N ASP A 542 -25.95 -24.19 17.18
CA ASP A 542 -24.94 -25.21 17.48
C ASP A 542 -23.80 -25.19 16.44
N GLU A 543 -24.13 -24.94 15.18
CA GLU A 543 -23.17 -24.79 14.07
C GLU A 543 -22.26 -23.58 14.32
N TRP A 544 -22.86 -22.40 14.50
CA TRP A 544 -22.11 -21.16 14.71
C TRP A 544 -21.25 -21.19 15.97
N THR A 545 -21.77 -21.75 17.06
CA THR A 545 -21.02 -21.84 18.32
C THR A 545 -19.83 -22.77 18.18
N ARG A 546 -20.02 -23.93 17.54
CA ARG A 546 -18.95 -24.91 17.30
C ARG A 546 -17.82 -24.31 16.48
N GLU A 547 -18.13 -23.69 15.35
CA GLU A 547 -17.14 -23.08 14.46
C GLU A 547 -16.36 -21.96 15.15
N ALA A 548 -17.06 -21.06 15.84
CA ALA A 548 -16.40 -19.95 16.52
C ALA A 548 -15.52 -20.44 17.69
N THR A 549 -15.96 -21.47 18.43
CA THR A 549 -15.18 -22.05 19.54
C THR A 549 -13.98 -22.85 19.04
N GLU A 550 -14.08 -23.54 17.91
CA GLU A 550 -12.98 -24.25 17.28
C GLU A 550 -11.86 -23.28 16.89
N ALA A 551 -12.21 -22.19 16.19
CA ALA A 551 -11.25 -21.15 15.84
C ALA A 551 -10.65 -20.43 17.06
N PHE A 552 -11.42 -20.24 18.14
CA PHE A 552 -10.90 -19.71 19.40
C PHE A 552 -9.84 -20.65 20.02
N ARG A 553 -10.03 -21.97 19.91
CA ARG A 553 -9.02 -22.94 20.36
C ARG A 553 -7.77 -22.89 19.47
N GLU A 554 -7.96 -22.84 18.15
CA GLU A 554 -6.86 -22.73 17.18
C GLU A 554 -6.07 -21.43 17.33
N SER A 555 -6.74 -20.34 17.74
CA SER A 555 -6.09 -19.05 18.00
C SER A 555 -5.23 -19.05 19.28
N GLY A 556 -5.29 -20.11 20.09
CA GLY A 556 -4.64 -20.21 21.39
C GLY A 556 -5.40 -19.49 22.51
N GLY A 557 -6.71 -19.28 22.35
CA GLY A 557 -7.56 -18.58 23.32
C GLY A 557 -7.58 -17.06 23.16
N ARG A 558 -7.17 -16.55 21.99
CA ARG A 558 -7.30 -15.13 21.63
C ARG A 558 -8.70 -14.86 21.06
N PRO A 559 -9.28 -13.66 21.28
CA PRO A 559 -10.57 -13.28 20.71
C PRO A 559 -10.70 -13.61 19.22
N VAL A 560 -11.86 -14.12 18.80
CA VAL A 560 -12.18 -14.41 17.40
C VAL A 560 -13.59 -13.93 17.05
N ALA A 561 -13.80 -13.54 15.79
CA ALA A 561 -15.10 -13.15 15.27
C ALA A 561 -15.44 -13.80 13.92
N PHE A 562 -16.72 -14.14 13.74
CA PHE A 562 -17.25 -14.86 12.58
C PHE A 562 -18.54 -14.23 12.07
N PRO A 563 -18.62 -13.77 10.82
CA PRO A 563 -19.87 -13.39 10.21
C PRO A 563 -20.72 -14.64 9.96
N VAL A 564 -22.00 -14.57 10.29
CA VAL A 564 -22.94 -15.68 10.20
C VAL A 564 -24.25 -15.23 9.56
N ARG A 565 -24.93 -16.15 8.87
CA ARG A 565 -26.28 -15.93 8.33
C ARG A 565 -27.15 -17.17 8.48
N SER A 566 -28.42 -16.97 8.79
CA SER A 566 -29.39 -18.06 8.91
C SER A 566 -29.91 -18.57 7.56
N GLY A 567 -29.94 -17.70 6.54
CA GLY A 567 -30.57 -17.94 5.25
C GLY A 567 -32.00 -17.39 5.19
N ALA A 568 -32.59 -17.35 3.99
CA ALA A 568 -33.96 -16.87 3.78
C ALA A 568 -34.99 -17.79 4.43
N GLN A 569 -35.96 -17.22 5.13
CA GLN A 569 -37.15 -17.93 5.63
C GLN A 569 -38.38 -17.06 5.38
N GLY A 570 -39.38 -17.62 4.69
CA GLY A 570 -40.66 -16.97 4.50
C GLY A 570 -41.54 -17.05 5.75
N PHE A 571 -42.34 -16.02 5.99
CA PHE A 571 -43.33 -15.98 7.06
C PHE A 571 -44.57 -15.16 6.64
N GLU A 572 -45.68 -15.30 7.38
CA GLU A 572 -46.93 -14.58 7.15
C GLU A 572 -47.27 -13.77 8.40
N PHE A 573 -47.63 -12.49 8.24
CA PHE A 573 -47.90 -11.59 9.35
C PHE A 573 -49.21 -11.93 10.08
N ASP A 574 -49.18 -11.93 11.42
CA ASP A 574 -50.36 -12.07 12.28
C ASP A 574 -50.97 -10.72 12.72
N ASP A 575 -50.23 -9.62 12.53
CA ASP A 575 -50.68 -8.25 12.77
C ASP A 575 -51.53 -7.72 11.60
N ALA A 576 -52.54 -6.91 11.90
CA ALA A 576 -53.46 -6.41 10.88
C ALA A 576 -52.83 -5.36 9.95
N ASN A 577 -51.97 -4.48 10.47
CA ASN A 577 -51.28 -3.46 9.69
C ASN A 577 -50.29 -4.12 8.72
N TRP A 578 -49.35 -4.91 9.24
CA TRP A 578 -48.33 -5.56 8.41
C TRP A 578 -48.87 -6.62 7.45
N ARG A 579 -49.97 -7.30 7.81
CA ARG A 579 -50.64 -8.23 6.90
C ARG A 579 -51.35 -7.53 5.76
N LEU A 580 -51.88 -6.32 5.98
CA LEU A 580 -52.41 -5.49 4.89
C LEU A 580 -51.28 -4.89 4.04
N ALA A 581 -50.13 -4.60 4.68
CA ALA A 581 -48.97 -4.02 4.02
C ALA A 581 -48.25 -5.01 3.09
N MET A 582 -47.94 -6.23 3.54
CA MET A 582 -47.17 -7.20 2.73
C MET A 582 -47.78 -8.61 2.73
N GLY A 583 -48.52 -8.96 3.79
CA GLY A 583 -49.14 -10.28 3.94
C GLY A 583 -48.11 -11.36 4.27
N HIS A 584 -47.20 -11.63 3.34
CA HIS A 584 -46.03 -12.49 3.49
C HIS A 584 -44.75 -11.67 3.29
N ALA A 585 -43.64 -12.14 3.84
CA ALA A 585 -42.32 -11.60 3.54
C ALA A 585 -41.26 -12.68 3.77
N GLU A 586 -40.05 -12.44 3.30
CA GLU A 586 -38.89 -13.22 3.67
C GLU A 586 -38.06 -12.49 4.72
N LEU A 587 -37.47 -13.26 5.65
CA LEU A 587 -36.49 -12.74 6.61
C LEU A 587 -35.19 -13.51 6.59
N ASP A 588 -34.12 -12.84 7.00
CA ASP A 588 -32.90 -13.48 7.44
C ASP A 588 -32.34 -12.82 8.70
N VAL A 589 -31.53 -13.60 9.40
CA VAL A 589 -30.68 -13.12 10.48
C VAL A 589 -29.25 -13.13 9.99
N ALA A 590 -28.59 -11.98 10.05
CA ALA A 590 -27.18 -11.81 9.76
C ALA A 590 -26.47 -11.21 10.98
N GLY A 591 -25.32 -11.75 11.34
CA GLY A 591 -24.63 -11.32 12.54
C GLY A 591 -23.15 -11.63 12.57
N VAL A 592 -22.51 -11.27 13.68
CA VAL A 592 -21.14 -11.63 14.02
C VAL A 592 -21.16 -12.40 15.34
N VAL A 593 -20.67 -13.63 15.33
CA VAL A 593 -20.36 -14.38 16.54
C VAL A 593 -18.97 -14.00 17.02
N THR A 594 -18.87 -13.47 18.23
CA THR A 594 -17.59 -13.18 18.90
C THR A 594 -17.36 -14.20 20.01
N VAL A 595 -16.15 -14.75 20.11
CA VAL A 595 -15.72 -15.60 21.23
C VAL A 595 -14.50 -14.98 21.90
N GLU A 596 -14.60 -14.76 23.21
CA GLU A 596 -13.59 -14.09 24.02
C GLU A 596 -13.27 -14.91 25.28
N PRO A 597 -12.08 -14.75 25.88
CA PRO A 597 -11.80 -15.35 27.18
C PRO A 597 -12.64 -14.66 28.27
N GLY A 598 -13.55 -15.42 28.87
CA GLY A 598 -14.36 -14.95 30.00
C GLY A 598 -13.53 -14.75 31.28
N PRO A 599 -14.11 -14.17 32.34
CA PRO A 599 -13.41 -13.79 33.58
C PRO A 599 -12.72 -14.96 34.30
N THR A 600 -13.17 -16.18 34.03
CA THR A 600 -12.64 -17.42 34.62
C THR A 600 -11.67 -18.16 33.72
N GLY A 601 -11.33 -17.58 32.55
CA GLY A 601 -10.55 -18.21 31.49
C GLY A 601 -11.32 -19.21 30.62
N ARG A 602 -12.62 -19.41 30.89
CA ARG A 602 -13.51 -20.17 30.00
C ARG A 602 -13.98 -19.28 28.85
N PRO A 603 -14.15 -19.81 27.63
CA PRO A 603 -14.67 -19.03 26.52
C PRO A 603 -16.08 -18.52 26.84
N GLU A 604 -16.41 -17.35 26.31
CA GLU A 604 -17.77 -16.80 26.26
C GLU A 604 -18.09 -16.43 24.82
N ALA A 605 -19.20 -16.93 24.29
CA ALA A 605 -19.64 -16.65 22.93
C ALA A 605 -20.88 -15.75 22.93
N ARG A 606 -20.92 -14.79 22.01
CA ARG A 606 -22.03 -13.85 21.83
C ARG A 606 -22.30 -13.63 20.35
N LEU A 607 -23.58 -13.57 19.99
CA LEU A 607 -24.04 -13.19 18.66
C LEU A 607 -24.58 -11.76 18.69
N ASP A 608 -23.99 -10.91 17.85
CA ASP A 608 -24.52 -9.60 17.47
C ASP A 608 -25.19 -9.72 16.12
N TYR A 609 -26.47 -9.38 15.98
CA TYR A 609 -27.19 -9.63 14.73
C TYR A 609 -28.23 -8.57 14.41
N GLN A 610 -28.52 -8.42 13.11
CA GLN A 610 -29.67 -7.71 12.59
C GLN A 610 -30.63 -8.69 11.91
N VAL A 611 -31.91 -8.37 11.96
CA VAL A 611 -32.96 -9.04 11.20
C VAL A 611 -33.15 -8.25 9.93
N ASN A 612 -32.97 -8.88 8.77
CA ASN A 612 -33.29 -8.30 7.48
C ASN A 612 -34.62 -8.85 7.00
N VAL A 613 -35.49 -7.99 6.47
CA VAL A 613 -36.76 -8.37 5.84
C VAL A 613 -36.76 -7.84 4.42
N TRP A 614 -37.29 -8.60 3.47
CA TRP A 614 -37.56 -8.10 2.12
C TRP A 614 -38.75 -8.81 1.52
N ASP A 615 -39.35 -8.12 0.56
CA ASP A 615 -40.43 -8.62 -0.29
C ASP A 615 -40.44 -7.82 -1.59
N ARG A 616 -41.26 -8.23 -2.56
CA ARG A 616 -41.61 -7.39 -3.72
C ARG A 616 -43.08 -7.03 -3.61
N TYR A 617 -43.34 -5.74 -3.47
CA TYR A 617 -44.71 -5.25 -3.40
C TYR A 617 -45.33 -5.30 -4.80
N ASN A 618 -46.17 -6.30 -5.04
CA ASN A 618 -46.86 -6.57 -6.28
C ASN A 618 -48.33 -6.95 -6.03
N TRP A 619 -49.13 -6.93 -7.10
CA TRP A 619 -50.55 -7.28 -7.08
C TRP A 619 -50.89 -8.24 -8.25
N ASP A 620 -50.27 -9.42 -8.27
CA ASP A 620 -50.30 -10.36 -9.40
C ASP A 620 -51.13 -11.64 -9.17
N ASP A 621 -51.74 -11.80 -7.99
CA ASP A 621 -52.53 -12.98 -7.66
C ASP A 621 -54.05 -12.81 -7.93
N ASP A 622 -54.75 -13.94 -8.16
CA ASP A 622 -56.22 -13.97 -8.34
C ASP A 622 -56.98 -13.78 -7.00
N LYS A 623 -56.41 -13.04 -6.03
CA LYS A 623 -57.03 -12.80 -4.72
C LYS A 623 -57.80 -11.48 -4.69
N VAL A 624 -58.55 -11.32 -3.61
CA VAL A 624 -59.38 -10.13 -3.37
C VAL A 624 -58.86 -9.42 -2.11
N ALA A 625 -58.42 -8.18 -2.27
CA ALA A 625 -58.06 -7.31 -1.16
C ALA A 625 -59.29 -6.69 -0.49
N LYS A 626 -59.25 -6.56 0.83
CA LYS A 626 -60.28 -5.86 1.61
C LYS A 626 -59.64 -4.79 2.47
N ILE A 627 -59.89 -3.54 2.12
CA ILE A 627 -59.44 -2.37 2.87
C ILE A 627 -60.68 -1.71 3.48
N GLY A 628 -60.88 -1.91 4.78
CA GLY A 628 -62.08 -1.43 5.48
C GLY A 628 -63.39 -2.02 4.92
N TRP A 629 -64.26 -1.16 4.39
CA TRP A 629 -65.54 -1.55 3.77
C TRP A 629 -65.44 -1.76 2.25
N MET A 630 -64.27 -1.48 1.66
CA MET A 630 -64.01 -1.60 0.23
C MET A 630 -63.44 -2.98 -0.09
N THR A 631 -63.77 -3.50 -1.27
CA THR A 631 -63.29 -4.80 -1.77
C THR A 631 -62.75 -4.58 -3.17
N PHE A 632 -61.49 -4.93 -3.38
CA PHE A 632 -60.77 -4.72 -4.63
C PHE A 632 -60.30 -6.06 -5.19
N ASP A 633 -60.37 -6.22 -6.51
CA ASP A 633 -59.76 -7.35 -7.20
C ASP A 633 -58.27 -7.06 -7.37
N ASN A 634 -57.40 -7.97 -6.93
CA ASN A 634 -55.96 -7.76 -7.01
C ASN A 634 -55.50 -7.62 -8.46
N ALA A 635 -56.15 -8.30 -9.42
CA ALA A 635 -55.87 -8.15 -10.84
C ALA A 635 -56.18 -6.74 -11.37
N ASP A 636 -57.19 -6.07 -10.82
CA ASP A 636 -57.52 -4.68 -11.16
C ASP A 636 -56.46 -3.71 -10.59
N ILE A 637 -55.94 -3.97 -9.38
CA ILE A 637 -54.84 -3.19 -8.79
C ILE A 637 -53.52 -3.41 -9.53
N GLY A 638 -53.19 -4.66 -9.86
CA GLY A 638 -52.01 -5.02 -10.66
C GLY A 638 -52.05 -4.44 -12.07
N ARG A 639 -53.24 -4.22 -12.63
CA ARG A 639 -53.37 -3.53 -13.93
C ARG A 639 -52.80 -2.11 -13.89
N LEU A 640 -52.83 -1.42 -12.74
CA LEU A 640 -52.24 -0.09 -12.61
C LEU A 640 -50.74 -0.08 -12.95
N HIS A 641 -50.01 -1.16 -12.62
CA HIS A 641 -48.63 -1.41 -13.07
C HIS A 641 -48.50 -1.42 -14.59
N SER A 642 -49.30 -2.27 -15.23
CA SER A 642 -49.27 -2.40 -16.70
C SER A 642 -49.67 -1.11 -17.43
N THR A 643 -50.41 -0.21 -16.78
CA THR A 643 -50.85 1.08 -17.35
C THR A 643 -50.00 2.29 -16.96
N GLY A 644 -48.93 2.08 -16.19
CA GLY A 644 -48.06 3.17 -15.74
C GLY A 644 -48.67 4.08 -14.65
N LEU A 645 -49.78 3.68 -14.05
CA LEU A 645 -50.47 4.47 -13.00
C LEU A 645 -49.98 4.13 -11.58
N ALA A 646 -49.34 2.98 -11.41
CA ALA A 646 -48.68 2.54 -10.19
C ALA A 646 -47.51 1.65 -10.60
N GLN A 647 -46.56 1.30 -9.73
CA GLN A 647 -45.43 0.47 -10.12
C GLN A 647 -44.98 -0.46 -8.99
N ASP A 648 -44.96 -1.78 -9.22
CA ASP A 648 -44.27 -2.77 -8.39
C ASP A 648 -42.85 -2.32 -8.01
N TYR A 649 -42.47 -2.56 -6.77
CA TYR A 649 -41.17 -2.16 -6.23
C TYR A 649 -40.67 -3.14 -5.18
N ASP A 650 -39.36 -3.11 -4.92
CA ASP A 650 -38.74 -3.94 -3.90
C ASP A 650 -38.88 -3.27 -2.53
N VAL A 651 -39.26 -4.07 -1.53
CA VAL A 651 -39.32 -3.67 -0.12
C VAL A 651 -38.15 -4.28 0.62
N ARG A 652 -37.48 -3.50 1.47
CA ARG A 652 -36.38 -4.01 2.30
C ARG A 652 -36.32 -3.32 3.65
N GLY A 653 -35.91 -4.02 4.70
CA GLY A 653 -35.70 -3.42 6.01
C GLY A 653 -34.61 -4.12 6.79
N ARG A 654 -34.06 -3.44 7.80
CA ARG A 654 -33.14 -4.02 8.77
C ARG A 654 -33.46 -3.53 10.18
N SER A 655 -33.40 -4.43 11.16
CA SER A 655 -33.60 -4.07 12.57
C SER A 655 -32.38 -3.33 13.14
N SER A 656 -32.54 -2.69 14.29
CA SER A 656 -31.43 -2.39 15.18
C SER A 656 -30.63 -3.64 15.55
N VAL A 657 -29.38 -3.46 15.97
CA VAL A 657 -28.51 -4.57 16.38
C VAL A 657 -29.03 -5.19 17.67
N ARG A 658 -29.17 -6.52 17.66
CA ARG A 658 -29.60 -7.33 18.79
C ARG A 658 -28.45 -8.21 19.26
N HIS A 659 -28.48 -8.55 20.54
CA HIS A 659 -27.42 -9.33 21.19
C HIS A 659 -28.00 -10.57 21.86
N THR A 660 -27.36 -11.73 21.68
CA THR A 660 -27.72 -12.94 22.43
C THR A 660 -26.48 -13.76 22.81
N PRO A 661 -26.38 -14.26 24.06
CA PRO A 661 -25.31 -15.18 24.43
C PRO A 661 -25.50 -16.52 23.73
N LEU A 662 -24.40 -17.12 23.30
CA LEU A 662 -24.37 -18.47 22.75
C LEU A 662 -23.79 -19.45 23.78
N PRO A 663 -24.41 -20.62 24.00
CA PRO A 663 -23.91 -21.59 24.96
C PRO A 663 -22.62 -22.22 24.44
N VAL A 664 -21.55 -22.13 25.23
CA VAL A 664 -20.26 -22.79 24.96
C VAL A 664 -20.05 -23.93 25.95
N ASP A 665 -19.78 -25.12 25.41
CA ASP A 665 -19.54 -26.34 26.18
C ASP A 665 -18.11 -26.44 26.74
#